data_AF-A0AAD9H9M8-F1
#
_entry.id   AF-A0AAD9H9M8-F1
#
_cell.length_a   1.000
_cell.length_b   1.000
_cell.length_c   1.000
_cell.angle_alpha   90.00
_cell.angle_beta   90.00
_cell.angle_gamma   90.00
#
_symmetry.space_group_name_H-M   'P 1'
#
loop_
_entity.id
_entity.type
_entity.pdbx_description
1 polymer ?
#
loop_
_entity_poly.entity_id
_entity_poly.type
_entity_poly.pdbx_seq_one_letter_code
_entity_poly.pdbx_strand_id
1 'polypeptide(L)'
;MVTTATASSQAVVDGDPPPSARKREDGAPAFLIQKPNARNSQRLGSVLTILHEIPLARNVLLQAGKPAASYGHNSEWWKGQPIYAPHVLAAMQQGELQWSEDSKPDFHEEIHRLMAFLDLTERSYGSVETMADLVPKTNFSPERQFYDTLDEKTDAEILKPMTHVACPLSLQTFEPTQEPTRFAFLNFELTKSQYEQTRTLYDAWNWVVWQESLTWAELQPNMGMVVLDDMGEIMTVNIDGEDPPEKLEIPEVWYPERYLANRKEEARVLQEHLAWISRALYEARSKEFELTKWIDPKTDKIHDKEEMLEKTIKEYKSHVEYLDGLGRFRELQNLENEDEKQYTRLEDVPCVKTEAEEALAKSSQQVVDRFVWELSQLRETKKRLDWERERLLERQQLVSSSLLTDPNKPGLTKPFTCKKYLLRGIATSQNVTYVCKRAEPTLIDFAETSAPVDQWWRLSYEPGSATPAKAEKCSFEQVTEKMFWETKGPLLVYATEDAINTPASPLSDALQRFARAENKNFKQELNQESIEESAQPRNTNMSPISPSKRKYRSGSVDSMATNRASLGNSDTNSRAGDFDNDPFIDGDGTMELEMADMASRQGATEKSSASLAEFVHSGELHDTARTRNTNPTSPGQYGLSVSTPPNGADDVSRTVTPDIEDQTKGPEMQERAGSPFMARHSIYGMAHDARDEQKTIKMMEMEIPDEHQ
;
A
#
# COMPACT_ATOMS: atom_id res chain seq x y z
N MET A 1 -44.98 13.69 -23.92
CA MET A 1 -43.98 13.18 -24.89
C MET A 1 -43.01 14.30 -25.21
N VAL A 2 -41.72 14.12 -24.92
CA VAL A 2 -40.63 15.00 -25.38
C VAL A 2 -39.47 14.05 -25.73
N THR A 3 -38.92 14.18 -26.93
CA THR A 3 -37.84 13.33 -27.42
C THR A 3 -36.49 13.99 -27.19
N THR A 4 -35.74 13.54 -26.19
CA THR A 4 -34.32 13.87 -26.02
C THR A 4 -33.49 13.05 -27.01
N ALA A 5 -32.63 13.69 -27.79
CA ALA A 5 -31.84 13.03 -28.82
C ALA A 5 -30.72 12.16 -28.23
N THR A 6 -30.58 10.94 -28.74
CA THR A 6 -29.42 10.09 -28.47
C THR A 6 -28.20 10.67 -29.19
N ALA A 7 -27.19 11.10 -28.42
CA ALA A 7 -25.88 11.41 -28.99
C ALA A 7 -25.26 10.10 -29.50
N SER A 8 -24.95 10.05 -30.79
CA SER A 8 -24.23 8.91 -31.39
C SER A 8 -22.77 8.98 -30.96
N SER A 9 -22.37 8.11 -30.03
CA SER A 9 -20.97 7.91 -29.68
C SER A 9 -20.21 7.48 -30.93
N GLN A 10 -19.41 8.38 -31.50
CA GLN A 10 -18.47 8.02 -32.55
C GLN A 10 -17.41 7.09 -31.93
N ALA A 11 -17.13 5.97 -32.59
CA ALA A 11 -16.01 5.12 -32.20
C ALA A 11 -14.72 5.93 -32.34
N VAL A 12 -14.00 6.12 -31.24
CA VAL A 12 -12.65 6.72 -31.24
C VAL A 12 -11.77 5.81 -32.09
N VAL A 13 -11.11 6.38 -33.10
CA VAL A 13 -10.25 5.61 -34.00
C VAL A 13 -8.99 5.23 -33.24
N ASP A 14 -8.76 3.92 -33.11
CA ASP A 14 -7.64 3.33 -32.40
C ASP A 14 -6.34 3.55 -33.19
N GLY A 15 -5.59 4.57 -32.81
CA GLY A 15 -4.32 4.96 -33.42
C GLY A 15 -3.29 5.31 -32.36
N ASP A 16 -2.07 4.78 -32.52
CA ASP A 16 -0.93 5.15 -31.67
C ASP A 16 -0.71 6.67 -31.70
N PRO A 17 -0.37 7.32 -30.56
CA PRO A 17 -0.08 8.74 -30.55
C PRO A 17 1.09 9.13 -31.48
N PRO A 18 1.14 10.37 -31.99
CA PRO A 18 2.27 10.84 -32.78
C PRO A 18 3.60 10.70 -32.01
N PRO A 19 4.72 10.34 -32.66
CA PRO A 19 6.00 10.11 -31.99
C PRO A 19 6.46 11.28 -31.11
N SER A 20 6.24 12.53 -31.54
CA SER A 20 6.47 13.76 -30.77
C SER A 20 5.79 13.75 -29.39
N ALA A 21 4.51 13.36 -29.34
CA ALA A 21 3.71 13.24 -28.11
C ALA A 21 4.05 12.00 -27.26
N ARG A 22 5.03 11.19 -27.69
CA ARG A 22 5.55 10.02 -26.97
C ARG A 22 7.03 10.17 -26.58
N LYS A 23 7.63 11.35 -26.77
CA LYS A 23 9.00 11.64 -26.34
C LYS A 23 9.07 11.84 -24.82
N ARG A 24 10.14 11.33 -24.17
CA ARG A 24 10.42 11.59 -22.74
C ARG A 24 10.81 13.06 -22.54
N GLU A 25 10.33 13.66 -21.45
CA GLU A 25 10.82 14.95 -20.96
C GLU A 25 12.17 14.78 -20.25
N ASP A 26 13.07 15.75 -20.37
CA ASP A 26 14.43 15.63 -19.83
C ASP A 26 14.40 15.53 -18.28
N GLY A 27 14.91 14.41 -17.75
CA GLY A 27 14.92 14.10 -16.32
C GLY A 27 13.64 13.48 -15.76
N ALA A 28 12.57 13.35 -16.55
CA ALA A 28 11.37 12.63 -16.15
C ALA A 28 11.58 11.10 -16.19
N PRO A 29 10.97 10.31 -15.28
CA PRO A 29 10.96 8.85 -15.40
C PRO A 29 10.27 8.38 -16.69
N ALA A 30 10.77 7.29 -17.28
CA ALA A 30 9.96 6.49 -18.20
C ALA A 30 9.01 5.59 -17.38
N PHE A 31 7.91 5.13 -17.98
CA PHE A 31 6.99 4.20 -17.32
C PHE A 31 6.44 3.13 -18.26
N LEU A 32 5.86 2.08 -17.69
CA LEU A 32 5.22 0.99 -18.43
C LEU A 32 3.70 1.09 -18.33
N ILE A 33 3.04 1.05 -19.48
CA ILE A 33 1.58 0.98 -19.60
C ILE A 33 1.12 -0.44 -19.96
N GLN A 34 -0.12 -0.75 -19.62
CA GLN A 34 -0.84 -1.91 -20.13
C GLN A 34 -2.06 -1.45 -20.93
N LYS A 35 -2.46 -2.19 -21.96
CA LYS A 35 -3.63 -1.79 -22.77
C LYS A 35 -4.92 -1.98 -21.96
N PRO A 36 -5.95 -1.13 -22.16
CA PRO A 36 -7.20 -1.24 -21.42
C PRO A 36 -7.92 -2.57 -21.70
N ASN A 37 -7.72 -3.56 -20.84
CA ASN A 37 -8.37 -4.86 -20.95
C ASN A 37 -9.70 -4.85 -20.18
N ALA A 38 -10.77 -5.36 -20.80
CA ALA A 38 -12.15 -5.10 -20.38
C ALA A 38 -12.62 -5.86 -19.11
N ARG A 39 -11.70 -6.28 -18.22
CA ARG A 39 -12.02 -7.16 -17.08
C ARG A 39 -11.35 -6.84 -15.74
N ASN A 40 -10.19 -6.17 -15.68
CA ASN A 40 -9.49 -5.85 -14.42
C ASN A 40 -8.64 -4.59 -14.59
N SER A 41 -8.40 -3.84 -13.50
CA SER A 41 -7.43 -2.74 -13.47
C SER A 41 -6.03 -3.31 -13.21
N GLN A 42 -5.28 -3.57 -14.29
CA GLN A 42 -3.97 -4.23 -14.25
C GLN A 42 -2.86 -3.19 -13.99
N ARG A 43 -2.05 -3.42 -12.96
CA ARG A 43 -1.05 -2.48 -12.44
C ARG A 43 0.39 -3.00 -12.53
N LEU A 44 0.61 -4.15 -13.17
CA LEU A 44 1.91 -4.76 -13.38
C LEU A 44 2.95 -3.78 -14.00
N GLY A 45 2.54 -2.95 -14.96
CA GLY A 45 3.39 -1.91 -15.53
C GLY A 45 3.80 -0.85 -14.49
N SER A 46 2.87 -0.42 -13.65
CA SER A 46 3.12 0.49 -12.53
C SER A 46 4.08 -0.11 -11.49
N VAL A 47 3.87 -1.37 -11.10
CA VAL A 47 4.74 -2.09 -10.15
C VAL A 47 6.17 -2.17 -10.69
N LEU A 48 6.36 -2.61 -11.94
CA LEU A 48 7.68 -2.71 -12.56
C LEU A 48 8.34 -1.32 -12.74
N THR A 49 7.55 -0.27 -12.99
CA THR A 49 8.05 1.12 -13.03
C THR A 49 8.58 1.57 -11.67
N ILE A 50 7.86 1.25 -10.58
CA ILE A 50 8.29 1.61 -9.21
C ILE A 50 9.53 0.80 -8.79
N LEU A 51 9.58 -0.50 -9.11
CA LEU A 51 10.73 -1.37 -8.82
C LEU A 51 11.99 -0.93 -9.59
N HIS A 52 11.85 -0.44 -10.83
CA HIS A 52 12.97 0.11 -11.61
C HIS A 52 13.66 1.30 -10.92
N GLU A 53 12.86 2.19 -10.32
CA GLU A 53 13.35 3.42 -9.66
C GLU A 53 13.89 3.14 -8.23
N ILE A 54 13.92 1.87 -7.80
CA ILE A 54 14.64 1.40 -6.60
C ILE A 54 15.89 0.63 -7.10
N PRO A 55 17.11 1.20 -7.01
CA PRO A 55 18.31 0.60 -7.60
C PRO A 55 18.59 -0.85 -7.20
N LEU A 56 18.34 -1.24 -5.94
CA LEU A 56 18.50 -2.63 -5.52
C LEU A 56 17.47 -3.58 -6.16
N ALA A 57 16.19 -3.19 -6.27
CA ALA A 57 15.18 -4.02 -6.91
C ALA A 57 15.44 -4.15 -8.43
N ARG A 58 15.80 -3.05 -9.09
CA ARG A 58 16.30 -3.05 -10.48
C ARG A 58 17.49 -4.00 -10.65
N ASN A 59 18.44 -4.00 -9.71
CA ASN A 59 19.60 -4.89 -9.76
C ASN A 59 19.22 -6.36 -9.57
N VAL A 60 18.31 -6.69 -8.64
CA VAL A 60 17.77 -8.05 -8.45
C VAL A 60 17.06 -8.52 -9.72
N LEU A 61 16.21 -7.67 -10.32
CA LEU A 61 15.51 -7.95 -11.57
C LEU A 61 16.46 -8.10 -12.78
N LEU A 62 17.65 -7.50 -12.75
CA LEU A 62 18.71 -7.68 -13.76
C LEU A 62 19.67 -8.86 -13.49
N GLN A 63 19.56 -9.49 -12.32
CA GLN A 63 20.31 -10.69 -11.92
C GLN A 63 19.43 -11.95 -11.93
N ALA A 64 18.12 -11.80 -12.11
CA ALA A 64 17.17 -12.90 -12.12
C ALA A 64 17.36 -13.79 -13.38
N GLY A 65 17.59 -15.08 -13.18
CA GLY A 65 17.81 -16.02 -14.28
C GLY A 65 19.20 -15.89 -14.92
N LYS A 66 19.30 -16.11 -16.24
CA LYS A 66 20.58 -16.14 -16.97
C LYS A 66 20.66 -15.00 -18.00
N PRO A 67 21.72 -14.17 -18.00
CA PRO A 67 21.91 -13.14 -19.02
C PRO A 67 21.99 -13.71 -20.44
N ALA A 68 21.20 -13.17 -21.37
CA ALA A 68 21.16 -13.61 -22.76
C ALA A 68 22.31 -13.02 -23.58
N ALA A 69 22.85 -13.80 -24.53
CA ALA A 69 23.89 -13.33 -25.46
C ALA A 69 23.38 -12.23 -26.43
N SER A 70 22.06 -12.22 -26.68
CA SER A 70 21.35 -11.22 -27.46
C SER A 70 19.87 -11.26 -27.06
N TYR A 71 19.28 -10.09 -26.75
CA TYR A 71 17.86 -9.98 -26.35
C TYR A 71 16.90 -9.83 -27.55
N GLY A 72 17.40 -9.97 -28.78
CA GLY A 72 16.61 -9.78 -30.01
C GLY A 72 16.26 -8.31 -30.28
N HIS A 73 15.34 -8.08 -31.23
CA HIS A 73 14.79 -6.77 -31.55
C HIS A 73 13.49 -6.91 -32.37
N ASN A 74 12.50 -6.05 -32.10
CA ASN A 74 11.25 -5.90 -32.83
C ASN A 74 10.84 -4.42 -32.73
N SER A 75 10.50 -3.77 -33.85
CA SER A 75 10.15 -2.32 -33.86
C SER A 75 8.87 -2.02 -33.08
N GLU A 76 7.96 -2.99 -33.00
CA GLU A 76 6.66 -2.86 -32.34
C GLU A 76 6.68 -3.37 -30.89
N TRP A 77 7.83 -3.81 -30.36
CA TRP A 77 7.92 -4.40 -29.02
C TRP A 77 7.42 -3.45 -27.92
N TRP A 78 7.76 -2.16 -28.02
CA TRP A 78 7.28 -1.14 -27.09
C TRP A 78 5.74 -0.96 -27.07
N LYS A 79 5.02 -1.51 -28.07
CA LYS A 79 3.53 -1.57 -28.13
C LYS A 79 2.94 -2.87 -27.55
N GLY A 80 3.79 -3.75 -27.02
CA GLY A 80 3.41 -5.04 -26.45
C GLY A 80 3.58 -6.25 -27.38
N GLN A 81 4.29 -6.10 -28.51
CA GLN A 81 4.58 -7.23 -29.41
C GLN A 81 5.78 -8.05 -28.92
N PRO A 82 5.65 -9.38 -28.75
CA PRO A 82 6.71 -10.21 -28.20
C PRO A 82 7.98 -10.23 -29.08
N ILE A 83 9.11 -10.55 -28.44
CA ILE A 83 10.36 -10.93 -29.10
C ILE A 83 10.59 -12.42 -28.84
N TYR A 84 10.42 -13.23 -29.89
CA TYR A 84 10.65 -14.68 -29.85
C TYR A 84 12.11 -15.03 -30.14
N ALA A 85 12.58 -16.16 -29.59
CA ALA A 85 13.91 -16.69 -29.89
C ALA A 85 14.04 -17.07 -31.39
N PRO A 86 15.24 -16.96 -32.01
CA PRO A 86 15.42 -17.18 -33.45
C PRO A 86 14.97 -18.56 -33.96
N HIS A 87 15.07 -19.60 -33.14
CA HIS A 87 14.63 -20.95 -33.50
C HIS A 87 13.09 -21.08 -33.49
N VAL A 88 12.40 -20.42 -32.55
CA VAL A 88 10.93 -20.33 -32.51
C VAL A 88 10.43 -19.59 -33.75
N LEU A 89 11.05 -18.46 -34.11
CA LEU A 89 10.71 -17.71 -35.33
C LEU A 89 10.87 -18.56 -36.60
N ALA A 90 11.94 -19.35 -36.71
CA ALA A 90 12.17 -20.22 -37.85
C ALA A 90 11.09 -21.31 -37.96
N ALA A 91 10.77 -21.99 -36.86
CA ALA A 91 9.75 -23.04 -36.83
C ALA A 91 8.32 -22.51 -37.06
N MET A 92 8.01 -21.30 -36.55
CA MET A 92 6.76 -20.58 -36.87
C MET A 92 6.65 -20.27 -38.37
N GLN A 93 7.73 -19.79 -39.00
CA GLN A 93 7.76 -19.50 -40.45
C GLN A 93 7.65 -20.76 -41.31
N GLN A 94 8.11 -21.92 -40.80
CA GLN A 94 8.00 -23.21 -41.46
C GLN A 94 6.64 -23.90 -41.21
N GLY A 95 5.83 -23.37 -40.29
CA GLY A 95 4.53 -23.96 -39.91
C GLY A 95 4.64 -25.22 -39.05
N GLU A 96 5.83 -25.52 -38.51
CA GLU A 96 6.11 -26.73 -37.73
C GLU A 96 5.66 -26.61 -36.26
N LEU A 97 5.56 -25.38 -35.74
CA LEU A 97 5.03 -25.10 -34.41
C LEU A 97 3.58 -24.61 -34.46
N GLN A 98 2.68 -25.32 -33.79
CA GLN A 98 1.43 -24.73 -33.30
C GLN A 98 1.73 -23.86 -32.06
N TRP A 99 0.88 -22.87 -31.79
CA TRP A 99 1.00 -21.99 -30.62
C TRP A 99 0.91 -22.83 -29.32
N SER A 100 2.06 -23.05 -28.67
CA SER A 100 2.21 -23.83 -27.43
C SER A 100 2.92 -23.02 -26.35
N GLU A 101 3.10 -23.56 -25.15
CA GLU A 101 3.85 -22.86 -24.10
C GLU A 101 5.35 -22.73 -24.45
N ASP A 102 5.90 -23.70 -25.16
CA ASP A 102 7.29 -23.69 -25.67
C ASP A 102 7.53 -22.60 -26.72
N SER A 103 6.47 -21.97 -27.25
CA SER A 103 6.56 -20.88 -28.22
C SER A 103 6.53 -19.48 -27.57
N LYS A 104 6.49 -19.38 -26.23
CA LYS A 104 6.50 -18.09 -25.51
C LYS A 104 7.91 -17.47 -25.46
N PRO A 105 8.04 -16.13 -25.32
CA PRO A 105 9.31 -15.49 -24.93
C PRO A 105 9.81 -15.99 -23.55
N ASP A 106 11.11 -15.82 -23.28
CA ASP A 106 11.65 -16.09 -21.95
C ASP A 106 11.26 -15.00 -20.94
N PHE A 107 10.91 -15.44 -19.72
CA PHE A 107 10.42 -14.58 -18.65
C PHE A 107 11.50 -13.62 -18.11
N HIS A 108 12.71 -14.13 -17.85
CA HIS A 108 13.81 -13.31 -17.36
C HIS A 108 14.34 -12.38 -18.45
N GLU A 109 14.42 -12.85 -19.71
CA GLU A 109 14.77 -11.97 -20.83
C GLU A 109 13.82 -10.78 -20.95
N GLU A 110 12.52 -10.97 -20.72
CA GLU A 110 11.54 -9.90 -20.82
C GLU A 110 11.63 -8.91 -19.65
N ILE A 111 11.89 -9.38 -18.42
CA ILE A 111 12.25 -8.50 -17.28
C ILE A 111 13.48 -7.66 -17.65
N HIS A 112 14.54 -8.30 -18.18
CA HIS A 112 15.78 -7.63 -18.56
C HIS A 112 15.58 -6.57 -19.65
N ARG A 113 14.74 -6.85 -20.67
CA ARG A 113 14.35 -5.86 -21.69
C ARG A 113 13.63 -4.66 -21.08
N LEU A 114 12.67 -4.91 -20.19
CA LEU A 114 11.87 -3.84 -19.55
C LEU A 114 12.73 -2.94 -18.65
N MET A 115 13.64 -3.50 -17.84
CA MET A 115 14.57 -2.71 -17.03
C MET A 115 15.51 -1.88 -17.92
N ALA A 116 16.15 -2.49 -18.92
CA ALA A 116 17.08 -1.80 -19.81
C ALA A 116 16.40 -0.76 -20.72
N PHE A 117 15.10 -0.92 -20.99
CA PHE A 117 14.27 0.07 -21.66
C PHE A 117 14.05 1.29 -20.75
N LEU A 118 13.59 1.09 -19.50
CA LEU A 118 13.30 2.20 -18.59
C LEU A 118 14.54 3.06 -18.26
N ASP A 119 15.71 2.43 -18.11
CA ASP A 119 17.01 3.12 -17.99
C ASP A 119 17.23 4.13 -19.14
N LEU A 120 17.20 3.63 -20.37
CA LEU A 120 17.85 4.28 -21.52
C LEU A 120 16.88 4.83 -22.57
N THR A 121 15.58 4.54 -22.51
CA THR A 121 14.65 4.93 -23.58
C THR A 121 14.53 6.45 -23.73
N GLU A 122 14.32 6.90 -24.95
CA GLU A 122 13.96 8.29 -25.27
C GLU A 122 12.43 8.48 -25.36
N ARG A 123 11.64 7.41 -25.19
CA ARG A 123 10.17 7.44 -25.11
C ARG A 123 9.68 7.74 -23.69
N SER A 124 8.53 8.39 -23.55
CA SER A 124 7.89 8.60 -22.25
C SER A 124 7.34 7.30 -21.66
N TYR A 125 6.93 6.34 -22.50
CA TYR A 125 6.43 5.04 -22.05
C TYR A 125 6.78 3.87 -22.99
N GLY A 126 6.71 2.66 -22.42
CA GLY A 126 6.67 1.38 -23.14
C GLY A 126 5.49 0.52 -22.65
N SER A 127 5.33 -0.68 -23.20
CA SER A 127 4.21 -1.59 -22.86
C SER A 127 4.66 -2.81 -22.07
N VAL A 128 3.84 -3.21 -21.09
CA VAL A 128 4.03 -4.42 -20.26
C VAL A 128 3.29 -5.66 -20.80
N GLU A 129 2.58 -5.54 -21.93
CA GLU A 129 1.63 -6.57 -22.40
C GLU A 129 2.26 -7.96 -22.56
N THR A 130 3.48 -8.04 -23.11
CA THR A 130 4.22 -9.30 -23.27
C THR A 130 4.53 -9.94 -21.91
N MET A 131 4.92 -9.16 -20.89
CA MET A 131 5.12 -9.67 -19.54
C MET A 131 3.81 -10.16 -18.91
N ALA A 132 2.70 -9.44 -19.12
CA ALA A 132 1.38 -9.84 -18.63
C ALA A 132 0.83 -11.13 -19.29
N ASP A 133 1.29 -11.47 -20.50
CA ASP A 133 0.98 -12.74 -21.19
C ASP A 133 1.89 -13.91 -20.77
N LEU A 134 3.08 -13.63 -20.22
CA LEU A 134 4.02 -14.64 -19.68
C LEU A 134 3.64 -15.14 -18.28
N VAL A 135 2.86 -14.35 -17.55
CA VAL A 135 2.42 -14.60 -16.18
C VAL A 135 1.16 -15.52 -16.16
N PRO A 136 1.06 -16.52 -15.26
CA PRO A 136 -0.04 -17.49 -15.26
C PRO A 136 -1.40 -16.87 -14.95
N LYS A 137 -2.34 -16.95 -15.89
CA LYS A 137 -3.68 -16.33 -15.81
C LYS A 137 -4.62 -17.11 -14.88
N THR A 138 -4.46 -16.89 -13.57
CA THR A 138 -5.30 -17.45 -12.49
C THR A 138 -6.32 -16.44 -11.99
N ASN A 139 -7.01 -16.75 -10.88
CA ASN A 139 -7.97 -15.84 -10.23
C ASN A 139 -7.30 -14.69 -9.44
N PHE A 140 -5.99 -14.77 -9.19
CA PHE A 140 -5.24 -13.72 -8.50
C PHE A 140 -4.95 -12.50 -9.40
N SER A 141 -4.41 -11.42 -8.83
CA SER A 141 -4.00 -10.26 -9.62
C SER A 141 -2.72 -10.54 -10.43
N PRO A 142 -2.51 -9.88 -11.59
CA PRO A 142 -1.30 -10.04 -12.40
C PRO A 142 -0.01 -9.66 -11.65
N GLU A 143 -0.12 -8.74 -10.68
CA GLU A 143 1.00 -8.30 -9.85
C GLU A 143 1.41 -9.43 -8.90
N ARG A 144 0.45 -10.04 -8.19
CA ARG A 144 0.71 -11.22 -7.35
C ARG A 144 1.30 -12.37 -8.17
N GLN A 145 0.65 -12.72 -9.28
CA GLN A 145 1.10 -13.80 -10.17
C GLN A 145 2.52 -13.55 -10.72
N PHE A 146 2.92 -12.30 -10.95
CA PHE A 146 4.29 -11.94 -11.32
C PHE A 146 5.29 -12.25 -10.20
N TYR A 147 5.00 -11.86 -8.95
CA TYR A 147 5.86 -12.19 -7.80
C TYR A 147 5.94 -13.70 -7.55
N ASP A 148 4.81 -14.42 -7.63
CA ASP A 148 4.76 -15.87 -7.51
C ASP A 148 5.66 -16.52 -8.60
N THR A 149 5.51 -16.10 -9.86
CA THR A 149 6.32 -16.59 -11.00
C THR A 149 7.81 -16.24 -10.87
N LEU A 150 8.13 -15.09 -10.25
CA LEU A 150 9.50 -14.64 -10.01
C LEU A 150 10.17 -15.49 -8.94
N ASP A 151 9.45 -15.85 -7.88
CA ASP A 151 9.95 -16.71 -6.78
C ASP A 151 10.10 -18.18 -7.21
N GLU A 152 9.20 -18.70 -8.06
CA GLU A 152 9.32 -20.04 -8.63
C GLU A 152 10.53 -20.22 -9.56
N LYS A 153 10.94 -19.16 -10.29
CA LYS A 153 11.93 -19.24 -11.38
C LYS A 153 13.31 -18.68 -11.03
N THR A 154 13.46 -17.99 -9.90
CA THR A 154 14.69 -17.27 -9.55
C THR A 154 15.35 -17.90 -8.33
N ASP A 155 16.69 -17.79 -8.24
CA ASP A 155 17.41 -18.23 -7.05
C ASP A 155 16.97 -17.43 -5.81
N ALA A 156 16.68 -18.13 -4.72
CA ALA A 156 16.19 -17.53 -3.49
C ALA A 156 17.18 -16.53 -2.87
N GLU A 157 18.49 -16.73 -3.04
CA GLU A 157 19.52 -15.80 -2.56
C GLU A 157 19.55 -14.50 -3.40
N ILE A 158 19.23 -14.58 -4.70
CA ILE A 158 19.12 -13.40 -5.57
C ILE A 158 17.85 -12.61 -5.24
N LEU A 159 16.72 -13.30 -5.02
CA LEU A 159 15.44 -12.66 -4.72
C LEU A 159 15.30 -12.23 -3.26
N LYS A 160 16.20 -12.67 -2.36
CA LYS A 160 16.16 -12.37 -0.91
C LYS A 160 15.85 -10.91 -0.56
N PRO A 161 16.42 -9.87 -1.22
CA PRO A 161 16.09 -8.47 -0.92
C PRO A 161 14.63 -8.06 -1.15
N MET A 162 13.83 -8.88 -1.84
CA MET A 162 12.41 -8.64 -2.12
C MET A 162 11.48 -9.62 -1.38
N THR A 163 12.02 -10.56 -0.59
CA THR A 163 11.25 -11.54 0.19
C THR A 163 11.32 -11.29 1.70
N HIS A 164 10.31 -11.73 2.42
CA HIS A 164 10.16 -11.61 3.88
C HIS A 164 9.68 -12.94 4.45
N VAL A 165 9.92 -13.20 5.74
CA VAL A 165 9.43 -14.42 6.41
C VAL A 165 8.37 -14.06 7.45
N ALA A 166 7.24 -14.77 7.40
CA ALA A 166 6.17 -14.71 8.40
C ALA A 166 6.18 -15.98 9.25
N CYS A 167 6.30 -15.85 10.57
CA CYS A 167 6.37 -16.94 11.53
C CYS A 167 5.13 -16.96 12.43
N PRO A 168 4.19 -17.91 12.25
CA PRO A 168 3.04 -18.10 13.15
C PRO A 168 3.48 -18.72 14.49
N LEU A 169 3.18 -18.05 15.60
CA LEU A 169 3.54 -18.44 16.97
C LEU A 169 2.29 -18.54 17.87
N SER A 170 2.34 -19.35 18.92
CA SER A 170 1.35 -19.30 20.01
C SER A 170 1.42 -17.95 20.75
N LEU A 171 0.27 -17.35 21.03
CA LEU A 171 0.16 -16.12 21.83
C LEU A 171 0.66 -16.30 23.28
N GLN A 172 0.65 -17.53 23.82
CA GLN A 172 1.08 -17.83 25.18
C GLN A 172 2.50 -18.39 25.29
N THR A 173 2.85 -19.42 24.51
CA THR A 173 4.18 -20.07 24.64
C THR A 173 5.25 -19.46 23.73
N PHE A 174 4.84 -18.69 22.72
CA PHE A 174 5.69 -18.22 21.62
C PHE A 174 6.39 -19.34 20.82
N GLU A 175 5.89 -20.57 20.91
CA GLU A 175 6.34 -21.69 20.08
C GLU A 175 5.70 -21.60 18.69
N PRO A 176 6.39 -21.99 17.61
CA PRO A 176 5.81 -22.02 16.26
C PRO A 176 4.59 -22.94 16.16
N THR A 177 3.49 -22.43 15.62
CA THR A 177 2.24 -23.19 15.39
C THR A 177 2.15 -23.74 13.97
N GLN A 178 2.89 -23.16 13.03
CA GLN A 178 2.99 -23.57 11.63
C GLN A 178 4.41 -23.29 11.12
N GLU A 179 4.79 -23.88 9.98
CA GLU A 179 6.07 -23.59 9.33
C GLU A 179 6.16 -22.11 8.89
N PRO A 180 7.35 -21.47 8.97
CA PRO A 180 7.55 -20.11 8.48
C PRO A 180 7.22 -19.99 6.98
N THR A 181 6.45 -18.96 6.62
CA THR A 181 6.04 -18.70 5.24
C THR A 181 6.83 -17.55 4.64
N ARG A 182 7.56 -17.80 3.54
CA ARG A 182 8.24 -16.77 2.77
C ARG A 182 7.26 -16.11 1.79
N PHE A 183 7.30 -14.79 1.66
CA PHE A 183 6.46 -14.03 0.72
C PHE A 183 7.21 -12.82 0.13
N ALA A 184 6.87 -12.44 -1.11
CA ALA A 184 7.38 -11.21 -1.77
C ALA A 184 6.30 -10.14 -1.99
N PHE A 185 5.03 -10.52 -1.86
CA PHE A 185 3.85 -9.69 -2.10
C PHE A 185 2.79 -10.02 -1.05
N LEU A 186 2.18 -9.00 -0.45
CA LEU A 186 1.16 -9.19 0.60
C LEU A 186 -0.14 -8.49 0.21
N ASN A 187 -1.26 -9.23 0.23
CA ASN A 187 -2.59 -8.72 -0.12
C ASN A 187 -3.43 -8.50 1.13
N PHE A 188 -3.90 -7.27 1.36
CA PHE A 188 -4.77 -6.92 2.49
C PHE A 188 -6.22 -7.14 2.08
N GLU A 189 -6.63 -8.40 2.00
CA GLU A 189 -7.99 -8.85 1.67
C GLU A 189 -8.92 -8.72 2.90
N LEU A 190 -9.19 -7.48 3.32
CA LEU A 190 -10.03 -7.18 4.47
C LEU A 190 -11.51 -7.12 4.10
N THR A 191 -12.37 -7.41 5.09
CA THR A 191 -13.82 -7.23 4.97
C THR A 191 -14.21 -5.77 5.18
N LYS A 192 -15.41 -5.41 4.74
CA LYS A 192 -16.01 -4.09 4.98
C LYS A 192 -16.00 -3.69 6.46
N SER A 193 -16.40 -4.60 7.36
CA SER A 193 -16.44 -4.35 8.80
C SER A 193 -15.06 -4.23 9.46
N GLN A 194 -14.00 -4.79 8.85
CA GLN A 194 -12.61 -4.50 9.22
C GLN A 194 -12.17 -3.13 8.70
N TYR A 195 -12.53 -2.76 7.47
CA TYR A 195 -12.21 -1.45 6.90
C TYR A 195 -12.89 -0.28 7.63
N GLU A 196 -14.13 -0.43 8.08
CA GLU A 196 -14.81 0.56 8.95
C GLU A 196 -14.08 0.83 10.28
N GLN A 197 -13.15 -0.05 10.68
CA GLN A 197 -12.32 0.06 11.87
C GLN A 197 -10.85 0.40 11.56
N THR A 198 -10.48 0.49 10.28
CA THR A 198 -9.10 0.64 9.81
C THR A 198 -8.85 2.09 9.41
N ARG A 199 -7.98 2.80 10.13
CA ARG A 199 -7.69 4.23 9.88
C ARG A 199 -6.31 4.47 9.31
N THR A 200 -5.34 3.66 9.74
CA THR A 200 -3.92 3.75 9.39
C THR A 200 -3.44 2.48 8.71
N LEU A 201 -2.35 2.56 7.96
CA LEU A 201 -1.67 1.37 7.41
C LEU A 201 -1.27 0.37 8.52
N TYR A 202 -0.96 0.84 9.73
CA TYR A 202 -0.69 -0.02 10.88
C TYR A 202 -1.93 -0.79 11.36
N ASP A 203 -3.13 -0.21 11.29
CA ASP A 203 -4.37 -0.96 11.60
C ASP A 203 -4.59 -2.11 10.61
N ALA A 204 -4.34 -1.86 9.32
CA ALA A 204 -4.46 -2.88 8.28
C ALA A 204 -3.41 -3.99 8.45
N TRP A 205 -2.16 -3.66 8.81
CA TRP A 205 -1.15 -4.65 9.20
C TRP A 205 -1.56 -5.46 10.44
N ASN A 206 -2.18 -4.82 11.45
CA ASN A 206 -2.67 -5.55 12.63
C ASN A 206 -3.75 -6.59 12.24
N TRP A 207 -4.64 -6.30 11.28
CA TRP A 207 -5.64 -7.27 10.78
C TRP A 207 -5.04 -8.49 10.08
N VAL A 208 -3.89 -8.35 9.41
CA VAL A 208 -3.24 -9.46 8.69
C VAL A 208 -2.31 -10.27 9.61
N VAL A 209 -1.62 -9.61 10.53
CA VAL A 209 -0.57 -10.23 11.37
C VAL A 209 -1.10 -10.68 12.74
N TRP A 210 -2.12 -9.99 13.28
CA TRP A 210 -2.72 -10.25 14.60
C TRP A 210 -4.25 -10.46 14.50
N GLN A 211 -4.71 -11.10 13.43
CA GLN A 211 -6.15 -11.23 13.07
C GLN A 211 -7.02 -11.72 14.25
N GLU A 212 -6.57 -12.76 14.96
CA GLU A 212 -7.31 -13.38 16.07
C GLU A 212 -7.48 -12.39 17.25
N SER A 213 -6.40 -11.67 17.58
CA SER A 213 -6.34 -10.67 18.64
C SER A 213 -7.13 -9.38 18.37
N LEU A 214 -7.65 -9.18 17.15
CA LEU A 214 -8.55 -8.09 16.80
C LEU A 214 -10.03 -8.50 16.73
N THR A 215 -10.33 -9.79 16.91
CA THR A 215 -11.71 -10.18 17.22
C THR A 215 -12.11 -9.63 18.59
N TRP A 216 -13.40 -9.34 18.78
CA TRP A 216 -13.93 -8.82 20.06
C TRP A 216 -14.04 -9.89 21.16
N ALA A 217 -13.58 -11.12 20.89
CA ALA A 217 -13.53 -12.23 21.83
C ALA A 217 -12.41 -12.04 22.87
N GLU A 218 -12.52 -12.76 24.00
CA GLU A 218 -11.42 -12.88 24.95
C GLU A 218 -10.26 -13.67 24.34
N LEU A 219 -9.02 -13.22 24.53
CA LEU A 219 -7.82 -13.89 24.05
C LEU A 219 -7.67 -15.29 24.66
N GLN A 220 -7.87 -16.32 23.85
CA GLN A 220 -7.84 -17.71 24.29
C GLN A 220 -6.41 -18.30 24.27
N PRO A 221 -6.10 -19.29 25.13
CA PRO A 221 -4.76 -19.91 25.19
C PRO A 221 -4.25 -20.52 23.89
N ASN A 222 -5.16 -20.93 23.01
CA ASN A 222 -4.88 -21.54 21.71
C ASN A 222 -4.71 -20.53 20.56
N MET A 223 -4.88 -19.22 20.82
CA MET A 223 -4.76 -18.21 19.75
C MET A 223 -3.32 -18.04 19.25
N GLY A 224 -3.21 -17.71 17.97
CA GLY A 224 -1.96 -17.40 17.29
C GLY A 224 -1.68 -15.90 17.18
N MET A 225 -0.39 -15.56 17.10
CA MET A 225 0.07 -14.32 16.48
C MET A 225 1.01 -14.66 15.33
N VAL A 226 1.08 -13.83 14.30
CA VAL A 226 2.21 -13.86 13.37
C VAL A 226 3.25 -12.83 13.82
N VAL A 227 4.52 -13.15 13.59
CA VAL A 227 5.64 -12.18 13.66
C VAL A 227 6.44 -12.24 12.37
N LEU A 228 7.12 -11.15 12.04
CA LEU A 228 7.96 -11.03 10.86
C LEU A 228 9.44 -11.28 11.23
N ASP A 229 10.14 -11.98 10.34
CA ASP A 229 11.56 -12.32 10.45
C ASP A 229 12.25 -12.20 9.06
N ASP A 230 13.58 -12.16 9.06
CA ASP A 230 14.47 -12.08 7.86
C ASP A 230 13.91 -11.21 6.72
N MET A 231 13.49 -9.98 7.05
CA MET A 231 12.79 -9.10 6.10
C MET A 231 13.73 -8.49 5.06
N GLY A 232 13.35 -8.61 3.79
CA GLY A 232 14.02 -8.00 2.66
C GLY A 232 14.00 -6.46 2.66
N GLU A 233 14.80 -5.87 1.77
CA GLU A 233 14.96 -4.43 1.64
C GLU A 233 13.79 -3.73 0.91
N ILE A 234 12.97 -4.47 0.17
CA ILE A 234 11.79 -3.97 -0.55
C ILE A 234 10.53 -4.70 -0.09
N MET A 235 9.48 -3.96 0.26
CA MET A 235 8.19 -4.46 0.75
C MET A 235 7.06 -3.98 -0.16
N THR A 236 6.28 -4.91 -0.71
CA THR A 236 5.15 -4.63 -1.60
C THR A 236 3.83 -5.09 -0.98
N VAL A 237 2.90 -4.16 -0.77
CA VAL A 237 1.60 -4.38 -0.13
C VAL A 237 0.48 -3.88 -1.05
N ASN A 238 -0.57 -4.67 -1.23
CA ASN A 238 -1.78 -4.24 -1.94
C ASN A 238 -2.98 -4.12 -0.99
N ILE A 239 -3.71 -3.01 -1.08
CA ILE A 239 -4.99 -2.79 -0.37
C ILE A 239 -6.13 -3.32 -1.26
N ASP A 240 -6.92 -4.27 -0.77
CA ASP A 240 -7.86 -5.07 -1.58
C ASP A 240 -9.12 -5.50 -0.79
N GLY A 241 -10.05 -6.23 -1.40
CA GLY A 241 -11.21 -6.82 -0.70
C GLY A 241 -12.50 -6.00 -0.81
N GLU A 242 -13.36 -6.08 0.21
CA GLU A 242 -14.75 -5.61 0.12
C GLU A 242 -14.91 -4.16 0.61
N ASP A 243 -15.37 -3.27 -0.28
CA ASP A 243 -15.49 -1.82 -0.06
C ASP A 243 -14.25 -1.18 0.64
N PRO A 244 -13.06 -1.18 0.02
CA PRO A 244 -11.88 -0.50 0.60
C PRO A 244 -12.14 1.00 0.86
N PRO A 245 -11.51 1.57 1.90
CA PRO A 245 -11.95 2.80 2.53
C PRO A 245 -11.68 4.03 1.66
N GLU A 246 -12.55 5.03 1.77
CA GLU A 246 -12.41 6.32 1.05
C GLU A 246 -11.22 7.16 1.53
N LYS A 247 -10.59 6.77 2.66
CA LYS A 247 -9.34 7.33 3.15
C LYS A 247 -8.62 6.33 4.07
N LEU A 248 -7.32 6.13 3.84
CA LEU A 248 -6.41 5.42 4.73
C LEU A 248 -5.17 6.28 4.98
N GLU A 249 -4.73 6.40 6.23
CA GLU A 249 -3.48 7.09 6.58
C GLU A 249 -2.27 6.19 6.26
N ILE A 250 -1.64 6.48 5.12
CA ILE A 250 -0.44 5.79 4.61
C ILE A 250 0.78 6.66 4.93
N PRO A 251 1.73 6.21 5.77
CA PRO A 251 2.88 7.01 6.16
C PRO A 251 3.99 6.96 5.09
N GLU A 252 4.68 8.08 4.87
CA GLU A 252 5.86 8.13 3.98
C GLU A 252 7.04 7.30 4.53
N VAL A 253 7.13 7.18 5.86
CA VAL A 253 8.13 6.36 6.56
C VAL A 253 7.43 5.30 7.40
N TRP A 254 7.74 4.02 7.16
CA TRP A 254 7.17 2.87 7.86
C TRP A 254 8.23 2.16 8.70
N TYR A 255 7.87 1.80 9.94
CA TYR A 255 8.72 1.10 10.89
C TYR A 255 8.02 -0.17 11.38
N PRO A 256 8.41 -1.37 10.90
CA PRO A 256 7.78 -2.63 11.27
C PRO A 256 8.16 -3.18 12.66
N GLU A 257 8.81 -2.37 13.52
CA GLU A 257 9.36 -2.81 14.83
C GLU A 257 8.37 -3.63 15.65
N ARG A 258 7.12 -3.17 15.76
CA ARG A 258 6.05 -3.86 16.52
C ARG A 258 5.75 -5.29 16.05
N TYR A 259 6.05 -5.62 14.79
CA TYR A 259 5.75 -6.93 14.19
C TYR A 259 6.93 -7.90 14.20
N LEU A 260 8.15 -7.45 14.56
CA LEU A 260 9.33 -8.30 14.49
C LEU A 260 9.37 -9.41 15.56
N ALA A 261 9.94 -10.56 15.21
CA ALA A 261 10.08 -11.72 16.10
C ALA A 261 10.82 -11.41 17.42
N ASN A 262 11.74 -10.44 17.42
CA ASN A 262 12.48 -9.99 18.62
C ASN A 262 11.69 -9.01 19.53
N ARG A 263 10.47 -8.64 19.12
CA ARG A 263 9.51 -7.82 19.88
C ARG A 263 8.25 -8.59 20.30
N LYS A 264 8.20 -9.91 20.07
CA LYS A 264 7.00 -10.74 20.29
C LYS A 264 6.35 -10.58 21.68
N GLU A 265 7.13 -10.40 22.75
CA GLU A 265 6.59 -10.18 24.10
C GLU A 265 5.89 -8.82 24.26
N GLU A 266 6.40 -7.80 23.56
CA GLU A 266 5.82 -6.45 23.51
C GLU A 266 4.61 -6.43 22.55
N ALA A 267 4.70 -7.13 21.42
CA ALA A 267 3.59 -7.39 20.50
C ALA A 267 2.42 -8.11 21.19
N ARG A 268 2.70 -9.03 22.11
CA ARG A 268 1.67 -9.69 22.95
C ARG A 268 0.90 -8.68 23.80
N VAL A 269 1.60 -7.75 24.46
CA VAL A 269 0.99 -6.70 25.29
C VAL A 269 0.21 -5.69 24.44
N LEU A 270 0.68 -5.38 23.23
CA LEU A 270 -0.08 -4.57 22.26
C LEU A 270 -1.38 -5.27 21.82
N GLN A 271 -1.33 -6.58 21.59
CA GLN A 271 -2.50 -7.39 21.24
C GLN A 271 -3.50 -7.49 22.40
N GLU A 272 -3.04 -7.77 23.64
CA GLU A 272 -3.88 -7.72 24.85
C GLU A 272 -4.60 -6.38 25.00
N HIS A 273 -3.87 -5.28 24.74
CA HIS A 273 -4.42 -3.94 24.87
C HIS A 273 -5.39 -3.58 23.73
N LEU A 274 -5.13 -4.01 22.50
CA LEU A 274 -6.05 -3.85 21.36
C LEU A 274 -7.33 -4.67 21.55
N ALA A 275 -7.24 -5.94 21.94
CA ALA A 275 -8.40 -6.79 22.24
C ALA A 275 -9.29 -6.17 23.32
N TRP A 276 -8.69 -5.64 24.40
CA TRP A 276 -9.42 -4.92 25.45
C TRP A 276 -10.14 -3.66 24.92
N ILE A 277 -9.51 -2.88 24.04
CA ILE A 277 -10.16 -1.71 23.40
C ILE A 277 -11.33 -2.17 22.50
N SER A 278 -11.13 -3.16 21.64
CA SER A 278 -12.16 -3.69 20.73
C SER A 278 -13.39 -4.19 21.51
N ARG A 279 -13.18 -4.96 22.59
CA ARG A 279 -14.25 -5.39 23.50
C ARG A 279 -14.96 -4.21 24.15
N ALA A 280 -14.21 -3.25 24.73
CA ALA A 280 -14.81 -2.11 25.41
C ALA A 280 -15.64 -1.23 24.44
N LEU A 281 -15.20 -1.08 23.19
CA LEU A 281 -15.96 -0.41 22.13
C LEU A 281 -17.22 -1.18 21.73
N TYR A 282 -17.16 -2.52 21.65
CA TYR A 282 -18.32 -3.37 21.40
C TYR A 282 -19.36 -3.27 22.54
N GLU A 283 -18.91 -3.40 23.79
CA GLU A 283 -19.78 -3.24 24.97
C GLU A 283 -20.41 -1.85 25.03
N ALA A 284 -19.66 -0.79 24.72
CA ALA A 284 -20.19 0.58 24.67
C ALA A 284 -21.26 0.73 23.57
N ARG A 285 -21.06 0.15 22.38
CA ARG A 285 -22.07 0.12 21.29
C ARG A 285 -23.33 -0.66 21.70
N SER A 286 -23.19 -1.80 22.39
CA SER A 286 -24.36 -2.56 22.88
C SER A 286 -25.14 -1.74 23.92
N LYS A 287 -24.45 -1.13 24.89
CA LYS A 287 -25.05 -0.24 25.90
C LYS A 287 -25.72 0.98 25.26
N GLU A 288 -25.16 1.56 24.19
CA GLU A 288 -25.79 2.65 23.42
C GLU A 288 -27.07 2.17 22.69
N PHE A 289 -27.03 0.99 22.07
CA PHE A 289 -28.21 0.40 21.41
C PHE A 289 -29.31 0.09 22.42
N GLU A 290 -29.00 -0.59 23.53
CA GLU A 290 -29.93 -0.88 24.62
C GLU A 290 -30.49 0.39 25.27
N LEU A 291 -29.69 1.46 25.40
CA LEU A 291 -30.13 2.73 25.95
C LEU A 291 -31.09 3.45 24.99
N THR A 292 -30.71 3.60 23.73
CA THR A 292 -31.42 4.46 22.75
C THR A 292 -32.54 3.75 22.01
N LYS A 293 -32.47 2.43 21.81
CA LYS A 293 -33.43 1.67 21.00
C LYS A 293 -34.35 0.82 21.87
N TRP A 294 -35.60 0.70 21.42
CA TRP A 294 -36.58 -0.22 21.98
C TRP A 294 -37.17 -1.05 20.85
N ILE A 295 -37.29 -2.36 21.06
CA ILE A 295 -37.84 -3.29 20.08
C ILE A 295 -39.24 -3.66 20.55
N ASP A 296 -40.26 -3.39 19.74
CA ASP A 296 -41.64 -3.78 20.04
C ASP A 296 -41.78 -5.32 20.04
N PRO A 297 -42.07 -5.98 21.18
CA PRO A 297 -42.19 -7.43 21.25
C PRO A 297 -43.32 -8.03 20.38
N LYS A 298 -44.20 -7.20 19.81
CA LYS A 298 -45.33 -7.62 18.97
C LYS A 298 -45.14 -7.39 17.48
N THR A 299 -44.25 -6.47 17.08
CA THR A 299 -44.02 -6.14 15.66
C THR A 299 -42.54 -6.22 15.24
N ASP A 300 -41.63 -6.52 16.17
CA ASP A 300 -40.17 -6.57 16.00
C ASP A 300 -39.58 -5.27 15.40
N LYS A 301 -40.29 -4.15 15.57
CA LYS A 301 -39.87 -2.84 15.09
C LYS A 301 -38.96 -2.17 16.10
N ILE A 302 -37.83 -1.69 15.59
CA ILE A 302 -36.91 -0.85 16.33
C ILE A 302 -37.44 0.59 16.33
N HIS A 303 -37.65 1.14 17.52
CA HIS A 303 -38.05 2.52 17.77
C HIS A 303 -36.95 3.24 18.56
N ASP A 304 -36.76 4.54 18.32
CA ASP A 304 -35.89 5.35 19.16
C ASP A 304 -36.64 5.84 20.41
N LYS A 305 -36.07 5.61 21.59
CA LYS A 305 -36.67 6.03 22.86
C LYS A 305 -36.66 7.55 23.02
N GLU A 306 -35.69 8.26 22.46
CA GLU A 306 -35.62 9.72 22.50
C GLU A 306 -36.82 10.33 21.75
N GLU A 307 -37.11 9.84 20.53
CA GLU A 307 -38.32 10.24 19.77
C GLU A 307 -39.63 9.84 20.47
N MET A 308 -39.72 8.62 21.03
CA MET A 308 -40.94 8.17 21.72
C MET A 308 -41.23 9.03 22.96
N LEU A 309 -40.22 9.32 23.78
CA LEU A 309 -40.35 10.18 24.95
C LEU A 309 -40.76 11.60 24.55
N GLU A 310 -40.10 12.21 23.56
CA GLU A 310 -40.46 13.56 23.09
C GLU A 310 -41.88 13.62 22.51
N LYS A 311 -42.29 12.60 21.76
CA LYS A 311 -43.66 12.49 21.24
C LYS A 311 -44.68 12.40 22.36
N THR A 312 -44.50 11.53 23.36
CA THR A 312 -45.44 11.40 24.47
C THR A 312 -45.46 12.64 25.37
N ILE A 313 -44.31 13.29 25.61
CA ILE A 313 -44.24 14.59 26.29
C ILE A 313 -45.07 15.63 25.53
N LYS A 314 -44.98 15.68 24.20
CA LYS A 314 -45.76 16.60 23.36
C LYS A 314 -47.26 16.30 23.42
N GLU A 315 -47.65 15.04 23.30
CA GLU A 315 -49.06 14.60 23.35
C GLU A 315 -49.72 14.97 24.68
N TYR A 316 -49.07 14.70 25.82
CA TYR A 316 -49.62 15.04 27.14
C TYR A 316 -49.56 16.56 27.44
N LYS A 317 -48.58 17.31 26.93
CA LYS A 317 -48.60 18.79 27.01
C LYS A 317 -49.77 19.37 26.23
N SER A 318 -49.99 18.94 24.99
CA SER A 318 -51.14 19.37 24.19
C SER A 318 -52.48 18.94 24.81
N HIS A 319 -52.52 17.87 25.61
CA HIS A 319 -53.70 17.50 26.40
C HIS A 319 -53.94 18.47 27.58
N VAL A 320 -52.90 18.91 28.29
CA VAL A 320 -53.03 19.96 29.33
C VAL A 320 -53.48 21.29 28.71
N GLU A 321 -52.85 21.71 27.60
CA GLU A 321 -53.21 22.91 26.83
C GLU A 321 -54.66 22.86 26.32
N TYR A 322 -55.13 21.69 25.87
CA TYR A 322 -56.52 21.46 25.47
C TYR A 322 -57.50 21.62 26.65
N LEU A 323 -57.17 21.06 27.82
CA LEU A 323 -57.98 21.21 29.04
C LEU A 323 -57.99 22.67 29.56
N ASP A 324 -56.88 23.40 29.40
CA ASP A 324 -56.84 24.85 29.65
C ASP A 324 -57.78 25.61 28.71
N GLY A 325 -57.67 25.34 27.40
CA GLY A 325 -58.50 25.94 26.36
C GLY A 325 -59.99 25.65 26.53
N LEU A 326 -60.35 24.43 26.95
CA LEU A 326 -61.73 24.02 27.21
C LEU A 326 -62.34 24.79 28.40
N GLY A 327 -61.59 24.94 29.51
CA GLY A 327 -62.02 25.76 30.65
C GLY A 327 -62.19 27.24 30.30
N ARG A 328 -61.24 27.81 29.55
CA ARG A 328 -61.32 29.20 29.05
C ARG A 328 -62.49 29.41 28.08
N PHE A 329 -62.76 28.45 27.20
CA PHE A 329 -63.85 28.53 26.24
C PHE A 329 -65.23 28.48 26.92
N ARG A 330 -65.36 27.68 27.99
CA ARG A 330 -66.56 27.67 28.85
C ARG A 330 -66.82 29.04 29.46
N GLU A 331 -65.81 29.69 30.02
CA GLU A 331 -65.95 31.03 30.58
C GLU A 331 -66.23 32.11 29.52
N LEU A 332 -65.63 32.00 28.32
CA LEU A 332 -65.95 32.87 27.18
C LEU A 332 -67.42 32.75 26.75
N GLN A 333 -67.99 31.54 26.79
CA GLN A 333 -69.43 31.34 26.53
C GLN A 333 -70.32 31.94 27.63
N ASN A 334 -69.86 31.92 28.88
CA ASN A 334 -70.58 32.41 30.06
C ASN A 334 -70.69 33.94 30.17
N LEU A 335 -69.93 34.72 29.39
CA LEU A 335 -70.07 36.18 29.35
C LEU A 335 -71.48 36.59 28.90
N GLU A 336 -72.01 37.70 29.43
CA GLU A 336 -73.36 38.18 29.05
C GLU A 336 -73.35 39.11 27.82
N ASN A 337 -72.20 39.74 27.51
CA ASN A 337 -72.08 40.71 26.42
C ASN A 337 -71.44 40.08 25.16
N GLU A 338 -72.20 40.01 24.07
CA GLU A 338 -71.71 39.46 22.78
C GLU A 338 -70.63 40.33 22.11
N ASP A 339 -70.65 41.66 22.30
CA ASP A 339 -69.59 42.53 21.78
C ASP A 339 -68.25 42.23 22.49
N GLU A 340 -68.28 41.99 23.81
CA GLU A 340 -67.08 41.59 24.57
C GLU A 340 -66.58 40.21 24.14
N LYS A 341 -67.46 39.23 23.89
CA LYS A 341 -67.07 37.91 23.34
C LYS A 341 -66.36 38.04 22.00
N GLN A 342 -66.83 38.92 21.11
CA GLN A 342 -66.29 39.03 19.76
C GLN A 342 -64.86 39.61 19.71
N TYR A 343 -64.47 40.44 20.69
CA TYR A 343 -63.14 41.06 20.74
C TYR A 343 -62.19 40.47 21.79
N THR A 344 -62.66 39.63 22.72
CA THR A 344 -61.82 38.97 23.73
C THR A 344 -61.06 37.77 23.13
N ARG A 345 -59.74 37.70 23.32
CA ARG A 345 -58.95 36.53 22.90
C ARG A 345 -59.02 35.43 23.95
N LEU A 346 -59.01 34.16 23.51
CA LEU A 346 -59.04 32.99 24.41
C LEU A 346 -57.92 32.98 25.47
N GLU A 347 -56.78 33.60 25.14
CA GLU A 347 -55.61 33.77 26.01
C GLU A 347 -55.87 34.69 27.21
N ASP A 348 -56.79 35.65 27.07
CA ASP A 348 -57.08 36.68 28.08
C ASP A 348 -58.22 36.27 29.05
N VAL A 349 -58.97 35.22 28.71
CA VAL A 349 -60.07 34.67 29.53
C VAL A 349 -59.52 33.83 30.70
N PRO A 350 -60.05 33.95 31.94
CA PRO A 350 -59.67 33.06 33.03
C PRO A 350 -59.99 31.59 32.72
N CYS A 351 -59.09 30.69 33.11
CA CYS A 351 -59.31 29.25 32.98
C CYS A 351 -60.02 28.69 34.22
N VAL A 352 -61.31 28.36 34.09
CA VAL A 352 -62.07 27.66 35.14
C VAL A 352 -62.33 26.22 34.70
N LYS A 353 -61.70 25.27 35.41
CA LYS A 353 -61.86 23.83 35.20
C LYS A 353 -62.87 23.26 36.20
N THR A 354 -63.54 22.17 35.80
CA THR A 354 -64.21 21.28 36.75
C THR A 354 -63.18 20.46 37.53
N GLU A 355 -63.55 19.97 38.72
CA GLU A 355 -62.71 19.11 39.56
C GLU A 355 -62.15 17.89 38.80
N ALA A 356 -62.94 17.31 37.87
CA ALA A 356 -62.52 16.20 37.03
C ALA A 356 -61.49 16.61 35.95
N GLU A 357 -61.66 17.78 35.32
CA GLU A 357 -60.70 18.32 34.35
C GLU A 357 -59.39 18.76 35.03
N GLU A 358 -59.47 19.28 36.26
CA GLU A 358 -58.29 19.63 37.06
C GLU A 358 -57.51 18.38 37.50
N ALA A 359 -58.21 17.33 37.99
CA ALA A 359 -57.59 16.05 38.32
C ALA A 359 -56.92 15.39 37.10
N LEU A 360 -57.57 15.44 35.93
CA LEU A 360 -57.05 14.90 34.67
C LEU A 360 -55.85 15.71 34.14
N ALA A 361 -55.89 17.04 34.24
CA ALA A 361 -54.76 17.91 33.89
C ALA A 361 -53.57 17.68 34.82
N LYS A 362 -53.80 17.52 36.13
CA LYS A 362 -52.77 17.21 37.14
C LYS A 362 -52.11 15.85 36.88
N SER A 363 -52.91 14.83 36.57
CA SER A 363 -52.40 13.51 36.14
C SER A 363 -51.56 13.62 34.86
N SER A 364 -52.04 14.37 33.87
CA SER A 364 -51.32 14.61 32.61
C SER A 364 -49.99 15.34 32.84
N GLN A 365 -49.96 16.33 33.72
CA GLN A 365 -48.73 17.04 34.08
C GLN A 365 -47.73 16.12 34.81
N GLN A 366 -48.17 15.27 35.74
CA GLN A 366 -47.30 14.28 36.39
C GLN A 366 -46.66 13.31 35.39
N VAL A 367 -47.39 12.93 34.33
CA VAL A 367 -46.86 12.12 33.22
C VAL A 367 -45.82 12.91 32.40
N VAL A 368 -46.07 14.19 32.11
CA VAL A 368 -45.09 15.08 31.44
C VAL A 368 -43.82 15.23 32.28
N ASP A 369 -43.94 15.57 33.56
CA ASP A 369 -42.80 15.81 34.45
C ASP A 369 -41.93 14.55 34.58
N ARG A 370 -42.57 13.38 34.70
CA ARG A 370 -41.88 12.08 34.73
C ARG A 370 -41.13 11.81 33.42
N PHE A 371 -41.78 11.93 32.26
CA PHE A 371 -41.10 11.64 30.99
C PHE A 371 -40.02 12.68 30.64
N VAL A 372 -40.18 13.94 31.04
CA VAL A 372 -39.11 14.96 30.94
C VAL A 372 -37.91 14.56 31.81
N TRP A 373 -38.12 14.03 33.01
CA TRP A 373 -37.03 13.49 33.84
C TRP A 373 -36.38 12.25 33.20
N GLU A 374 -37.15 11.26 32.77
CA GLU A 374 -36.61 10.04 32.11
C GLU A 374 -35.81 10.39 30.84
N LEU A 375 -36.29 11.33 30.02
CA LEU A 375 -35.58 11.87 28.86
C LEU A 375 -34.29 12.61 29.24
N SER A 376 -34.29 13.35 30.36
CA SER A 376 -33.07 14.02 30.86
C SER A 376 -32.00 13.01 31.27
N GLN A 377 -32.40 11.91 31.93
CA GLN A 377 -31.49 10.84 32.33
C GLN A 377 -30.94 10.07 31.14
N LEU A 378 -31.78 9.74 30.14
CA LEU A 378 -31.34 9.13 28.88
C LEU A 378 -30.32 10.01 28.15
N ARG A 379 -30.54 11.34 28.11
CA ARG A 379 -29.61 12.30 27.50
C ARG A 379 -28.29 12.44 28.27
N GLU A 380 -28.30 12.28 29.59
CA GLU A 380 -27.09 12.32 30.41
C GLU A 380 -26.25 11.03 30.27
N THR A 381 -26.90 9.86 30.32
CA THR A 381 -26.21 8.56 30.16
C THR A 381 -25.66 8.38 28.75
N LYS A 382 -26.40 8.81 27.72
CA LYS A 382 -25.92 8.84 26.32
C LYS A 382 -24.64 9.66 26.17
N LYS A 383 -24.62 10.89 26.68
CA LYS A 383 -23.41 11.74 26.69
C LYS A 383 -22.22 11.11 27.43
N ARG A 384 -22.49 10.34 28.48
CA ARG A 384 -21.46 9.63 29.26
C ARG A 384 -20.85 8.48 28.45
N LEU A 385 -21.67 7.69 27.76
CA LEU A 385 -21.24 6.63 26.86
C LEU A 385 -20.51 7.19 25.63
N ASP A 386 -20.97 8.29 25.04
CA ASP A 386 -20.29 8.98 23.94
C ASP A 386 -18.86 9.42 24.34
N TRP A 387 -18.71 10.01 25.53
CA TRP A 387 -17.41 10.41 26.06
C TRP A 387 -16.49 9.22 26.33
N GLU A 388 -17.02 8.13 26.91
CA GLU A 388 -16.26 6.89 27.13
C GLU A 388 -15.81 6.25 25.81
N ARG A 389 -16.69 6.21 24.80
CA ARG A 389 -16.41 5.75 23.44
C ARG A 389 -15.35 6.62 22.75
N GLU A 390 -15.39 7.94 22.93
CA GLU A 390 -14.36 8.87 22.43
C GLU A 390 -12.99 8.63 23.10
N ARG A 391 -12.95 8.47 24.43
CA ARG A 391 -11.73 8.10 25.17
C ARG A 391 -11.13 6.77 24.67
N LEU A 392 -11.97 5.78 24.37
CA LEU A 392 -11.53 4.49 23.83
C LEU A 392 -10.96 4.62 22.40
N LEU A 393 -11.60 5.41 21.53
CA LEU A 393 -11.13 5.67 20.16
C LEU A 393 -9.81 6.45 20.13
N GLU A 394 -9.63 7.45 21.00
CA GLU A 394 -8.33 8.12 21.17
C GLU A 394 -7.24 7.15 21.64
N ARG A 395 -7.58 6.26 22.58
CA ARG A 395 -6.66 5.25 23.09
C ARG A 395 -6.30 4.22 22.01
N GLN A 396 -7.22 3.86 21.12
CA GLN A 396 -6.97 3.06 19.92
C GLN A 396 -5.97 3.76 19.00
N GLN A 397 -6.25 5.01 18.61
CA GLN A 397 -5.40 5.80 17.73
C GLN A 397 -3.97 5.97 18.31
N LEU A 398 -3.82 6.12 19.62
CA LEU A 398 -2.52 6.19 20.28
C LEU A 398 -1.74 4.87 20.23
N VAL A 399 -2.41 3.72 20.37
CA VAL A 399 -1.80 2.38 20.27
C VAL A 399 -1.37 2.05 18.83
N SER A 400 -2.17 2.46 17.84
CA SER A 400 -1.85 2.24 16.43
C SER A 400 -0.80 3.22 15.89
N SER A 401 -0.91 4.51 16.20
CA SER A 401 0.00 5.53 15.64
C SER A 401 1.32 5.70 16.41
N SER A 402 1.38 5.32 17.71
CA SER A 402 2.43 5.79 18.61
C SER A 402 3.17 4.70 19.40
N LEU A 403 2.86 3.41 19.24
CA LEU A 403 3.57 2.32 19.94
C LEU A 403 4.39 1.47 18.98
N LEU A 404 5.72 1.53 19.14
CA LEU A 404 6.73 0.91 18.29
C LEU A 404 6.58 1.28 16.79
N THR A 405 6.28 2.56 16.55
CA THR A 405 6.08 3.19 15.22
C THR A 405 7.02 4.39 14.94
N ASP A 406 7.58 5.02 15.97
CA ASP A 406 8.59 6.09 15.87
C ASP A 406 9.82 5.77 16.75
N PRO A 407 11.04 5.68 16.19
CA PRO A 407 12.25 5.37 16.95
C PRO A 407 12.72 6.52 17.87
N ASN A 408 12.22 7.75 17.68
CA ASN A 408 12.61 8.92 18.47
C ASN A 408 11.73 9.13 19.72
N LYS A 409 10.67 8.33 19.88
CA LYS A 409 9.68 8.52 20.93
C LYS A 409 10.30 8.36 22.33
N PRO A 410 10.11 9.32 23.26
CA PRO A 410 10.60 9.19 24.62
C PRO A 410 9.92 8.03 25.36
N GLY A 411 10.71 7.29 26.15
CA GLY A 411 10.24 6.15 26.96
C GLY A 411 10.48 4.77 26.34
N LEU A 412 11.14 4.67 25.18
CA LEU A 412 11.56 3.38 24.61
C LEU A 412 12.60 2.68 25.51
N THR A 413 12.31 1.42 25.87
CA THR A 413 13.15 0.57 26.74
C THR A 413 14.28 -0.15 26.00
N LYS A 414 14.11 -0.36 24.68
CA LYS A 414 15.10 -0.92 23.75
C LYS A 414 15.07 -0.08 22.46
N PRO A 415 16.21 0.23 21.84
CA PRO A 415 16.26 0.94 20.55
C PRO A 415 15.56 0.12 19.45
N PHE A 416 15.13 0.78 18.37
CA PHE A 416 14.58 0.06 17.21
C PHE A 416 15.65 -0.80 16.55
N THR A 417 15.20 -1.92 15.98
CA THR A 417 15.99 -2.95 15.32
C THR A 417 15.53 -3.22 13.89
N CYS A 418 14.32 -2.78 13.54
CA CYS A 418 13.79 -2.82 12.19
C CYS A 418 14.51 -1.85 11.25
N LYS A 419 14.51 -2.19 9.97
CA LYS A 419 14.95 -1.30 8.91
C LYS A 419 13.94 -0.15 8.74
N LYS A 420 14.42 1.04 8.39
CA LYS A 420 13.59 2.20 8.07
C LYS A 420 13.13 2.07 6.62
N TYR A 421 11.82 1.91 6.40
CA TYR A 421 11.24 1.81 5.06
C TYR A 421 10.69 3.17 4.61
N LEU A 422 11.09 3.62 3.42
CA LEU A 422 10.58 4.81 2.74
C LEU A 422 9.61 4.39 1.63
N LEU A 423 8.46 5.05 1.52
CA LEU A 423 7.50 4.80 0.44
C LEU A 423 8.09 5.28 -0.89
N ARG A 424 8.28 4.38 -1.86
CA ARG A 424 8.91 4.69 -3.16
C ARG A 424 7.93 4.75 -4.32
N GLY A 425 6.73 4.22 -4.18
CA GLY A 425 5.67 4.46 -5.14
C GLY A 425 4.32 3.86 -4.77
N ILE A 426 3.30 4.32 -5.49
CA ILE A 426 1.92 3.85 -5.40
C ILE A 426 1.38 3.60 -6.81
N ALA A 427 0.83 2.41 -7.06
CA ALA A 427 0.05 2.13 -8.26
C ALA A 427 -1.45 2.30 -7.94
N THR A 428 -2.08 3.34 -8.50
CA THR A 428 -3.48 3.68 -8.19
C THR A 428 -4.45 2.93 -9.08
N SER A 429 -4.64 3.41 -10.31
CA SER A 429 -5.53 2.83 -11.33
C SER A 429 -4.76 2.45 -12.60
N GLN A 430 -5.48 1.93 -13.60
CA GLN A 430 -4.88 1.50 -14.88
C GLN A 430 -4.01 2.61 -15.49
N ASN A 431 -2.70 2.34 -15.56
CA ASN A 431 -1.69 3.27 -16.10
C ASN A 431 -1.57 4.62 -15.36
N VAL A 432 -1.89 4.67 -14.06
CA VAL A 432 -1.58 5.83 -13.19
C VAL A 432 -0.70 5.39 -12.03
N THR A 433 0.43 6.08 -11.85
CA THR A 433 1.52 5.64 -10.95
C THR A 433 2.19 6.84 -10.31
N TYR A 434 2.35 6.80 -8.99
CA TYR A 434 3.21 7.73 -8.27
C TYR A 434 4.55 7.08 -8.00
N VAL A 435 5.63 7.80 -8.29
CA VAL A 435 7.02 7.37 -8.15
C VAL A 435 7.79 8.42 -7.36
N CYS A 436 8.55 7.99 -6.36
CA CYS A 436 9.51 8.82 -5.64
C CYS A 436 10.91 8.55 -6.20
N LYS A 437 11.44 9.48 -7.01
CA LYS A 437 12.79 9.40 -7.58
C LYS A 437 13.75 10.22 -6.72
N ARG A 438 14.84 9.61 -6.26
CA ARG A 438 15.92 10.34 -5.57
C ARG A 438 16.75 11.11 -6.61
N ALA A 439 16.90 12.41 -6.42
CA ALA A 439 17.73 13.24 -7.30
C ALA A 439 19.22 12.97 -7.05
N GLU A 440 19.99 12.77 -8.12
CA GLU A 440 21.45 12.77 -8.04
C GLU A 440 21.96 14.17 -7.65
N PRO A 441 22.95 14.28 -6.75
CA PRO A 441 23.48 15.58 -6.33
C PRO A 441 24.20 16.27 -7.50
N THR A 442 23.73 17.44 -7.89
CA THR A 442 24.30 18.22 -9.00
C THR A 442 25.70 18.71 -8.66
N LEU A 443 26.71 18.21 -9.39
CA LEU A 443 28.15 18.48 -9.29
C LEU A 443 28.60 19.96 -9.46
N ILE A 444 27.68 20.91 -9.39
CA ILE A 444 27.90 22.34 -9.65
C ILE A 444 27.79 23.18 -8.35
N ASP A 445 27.08 22.71 -7.33
CA ASP A 445 26.99 23.42 -6.05
C ASP A 445 28.24 23.19 -5.18
N PHE A 446 29.14 24.17 -5.21
CA PHE A 446 30.32 24.25 -4.34
C PHE A 446 30.02 24.80 -2.93
N ALA A 447 28.74 24.81 -2.52
CA ALA A 447 28.28 25.18 -1.19
C ALA A 447 27.63 23.96 -0.51
N GLU A 448 28.04 23.69 0.74
CA GLU A 448 27.50 22.70 1.69
C GLU A 448 26.61 21.58 1.11
N THR A 449 27.21 20.39 0.91
CA THR A 449 26.60 19.17 0.37
C THR A 449 25.10 19.03 0.63
N SER A 450 24.29 19.48 -0.33
CA SER A 450 22.83 19.30 -0.28
C SER A 450 22.50 17.82 -0.27
N ALA A 451 21.71 17.39 0.72
CA ALA A 451 21.25 16.00 0.80
C ALA A 451 20.44 15.64 -0.47
N PRO A 452 20.53 14.38 -0.96
CA PRO A 452 19.85 13.98 -2.19
C PRO A 452 18.33 14.06 -2.01
N VAL A 453 17.72 14.99 -2.74
CA VAL A 453 16.30 15.33 -2.57
C VAL A 453 15.43 14.27 -3.23
N ASP A 454 14.48 13.72 -2.48
CA ASP A 454 13.45 12.83 -3.01
C ASP A 454 12.35 13.65 -3.71
N GLN A 455 12.14 13.38 -5.00
CA GLN A 455 11.16 14.05 -5.86
C GLN A 455 10.03 13.10 -6.22
N TRP A 456 8.81 13.42 -5.79
CA TRP A 456 7.60 12.73 -6.22
C TRP A 456 7.17 13.14 -7.63
N TRP A 457 6.77 12.15 -8.43
CA TRP A 457 6.24 12.27 -9.78
C TRP A 457 4.92 11.49 -9.90
N ARG A 458 3.95 12.05 -10.62
CA ARG A 458 2.73 11.40 -11.08
C ARG A 458 2.87 11.07 -12.57
N LEU A 459 2.90 9.80 -12.90
CA LEU A 459 3.04 9.26 -14.25
C LEU A 459 1.67 8.73 -14.66
N SER A 460 1.13 9.19 -15.80
CA SER A 460 -0.21 8.78 -16.25
C SER A 460 -0.32 8.64 -17.77
N TYR A 461 -1.08 7.64 -18.23
CA TYR A 461 -1.42 7.46 -19.64
C TYR A 461 -2.94 7.50 -19.90
N GLU A 462 -3.37 8.44 -20.74
CA GLU A 462 -4.77 8.74 -21.07
C GLU A 462 -4.97 8.70 -22.60
N PRO A 463 -5.42 7.56 -23.18
CA PRO A 463 -5.56 7.39 -24.62
C PRO A 463 -6.61 8.33 -25.21
N GLY A 464 -6.33 8.88 -26.40
CA GLY A 464 -7.20 9.83 -27.09
C GLY A 464 -7.11 11.28 -26.60
N SER A 465 -6.35 11.57 -25.54
CA SER A 465 -6.00 12.95 -25.16
C SER A 465 -4.85 13.50 -26.00
N ALA A 466 -4.70 14.83 -26.09
CA ALA A 466 -3.71 15.48 -26.95
C ALA A 466 -2.25 15.28 -26.48
N THR A 467 -2.03 15.06 -25.19
CA THR A 467 -0.76 14.66 -24.58
C THR A 467 -0.99 13.38 -23.77
N PRO A 468 -1.04 12.21 -24.43
CA PRO A 468 -1.57 11.00 -23.83
C PRO A 468 -0.65 10.39 -22.77
N ALA A 469 0.66 10.68 -22.79
CA ALA A 469 1.56 10.39 -21.68
C ALA A 469 1.92 11.70 -20.95
N LYS A 470 1.82 11.71 -19.62
CA LYS A 470 2.10 12.87 -18.76
C LYS A 470 2.97 12.44 -17.57
N ALA A 471 4.00 13.23 -17.26
CA ALA A 471 4.89 13.02 -16.12
C ALA A 471 4.96 14.31 -15.29
N GLU A 472 4.13 14.41 -14.25
CA GLU A 472 3.89 15.64 -13.50
C GLU A 472 4.63 15.59 -12.16
N LYS A 473 5.43 16.61 -11.82
CA LYS A 473 6.02 16.73 -10.47
C LYS A 473 4.93 17.05 -9.44
N CYS A 474 5.00 16.42 -8.27
CA CYS A 474 4.06 16.63 -7.16
C CYS A 474 4.77 16.63 -5.79
N SER A 475 4.05 17.00 -4.73
CA SER A 475 4.45 16.77 -3.33
C SER A 475 3.77 15.53 -2.76
N PHE A 476 4.35 14.91 -1.71
CA PHE A 476 3.73 13.75 -1.04
C PHE A 476 2.30 14.05 -0.54
N GLU A 477 2.05 15.27 -0.04
CA GLU A 477 0.71 15.73 0.35
C GLU A 477 -0.30 15.57 -0.80
N GLN A 478 0.04 16.05 -2.01
CA GLN A 478 -0.79 15.92 -3.20
C GLN A 478 -0.98 14.47 -3.64
N VAL A 479 0.01 13.59 -3.39
CA VAL A 479 -0.13 12.15 -3.61
C VAL A 479 -1.18 11.57 -2.65
N THR A 480 -1.09 11.86 -1.35
CA THR A 480 -2.06 11.37 -0.35
C THR A 480 -3.48 11.92 -0.56
N GLU A 481 -3.61 13.17 -1.04
CA GLU A 481 -4.91 13.76 -1.38
C GLU A 481 -5.53 13.07 -2.62
N LYS A 482 -4.74 12.86 -3.69
CA LYS A 482 -5.26 12.36 -4.98
C LYS A 482 -5.43 10.85 -5.04
N MET A 483 -4.66 10.08 -4.26
CA MET A 483 -4.64 8.61 -4.31
C MET A 483 -6.04 7.99 -4.23
N PHE A 484 -6.86 8.43 -3.26
CA PHE A 484 -8.19 7.88 -3.01
C PHE A 484 -9.28 8.40 -3.95
N TRP A 485 -9.01 9.44 -4.75
CA TRP A 485 -9.86 9.82 -5.88
C TRP A 485 -9.58 8.97 -7.13
N GLU A 486 -8.37 8.41 -7.26
CA GLU A 486 -7.97 7.58 -8.41
C GLU A 486 -8.22 6.08 -8.18
N THR A 487 -8.16 5.58 -6.94
CA THR A 487 -8.46 4.19 -6.59
C THR A 487 -8.94 4.04 -5.16
N LYS A 488 -9.72 2.99 -4.87
CA LYS A 488 -10.02 2.57 -3.48
C LYS A 488 -8.96 1.64 -2.90
N GLY A 489 -8.31 0.84 -3.74
CA GLY A 489 -7.33 -0.18 -3.35
C GLY A 489 -5.93 0.12 -3.90
N PRO A 490 -5.16 1.05 -3.30
CA PRO A 490 -3.80 1.35 -3.76
C PRO A 490 -2.83 0.20 -3.49
N LEU A 491 -1.86 0.01 -4.39
CA LEU A 491 -0.72 -0.88 -4.19
C LEU A 491 0.50 -0.03 -3.87
N LEU A 492 1.15 -0.32 -2.74
CA LEU A 492 2.25 0.43 -2.15
C LEU A 492 3.55 -0.35 -2.27
N VAL A 493 4.64 0.32 -2.66
CA VAL A 493 5.99 -0.24 -2.63
C VAL A 493 6.88 0.63 -1.74
N TYR A 494 7.40 0.02 -0.68
CA TYR A 494 8.36 0.59 0.24
C TYR A 494 9.76 0.02 0.00
N ALA A 495 10.81 0.80 0.25
CA ALA A 495 12.19 0.34 0.21
C ALA A 495 13.04 0.97 1.33
N THR A 496 14.07 0.26 1.79
CA THR A 496 15.01 0.78 2.79
C THR A 496 15.96 1.83 2.20
N GLU A 497 16.60 2.63 3.06
CA GLU A 497 17.64 3.57 2.58
C GLU A 497 18.80 2.85 1.88
N ASP A 498 19.15 1.63 2.31
CA ASP A 498 20.18 0.81 1.66
C ASP A 498 19.75 0.36 0.25
N ALA A 499 18.47 -0.03 0.05
CA ALA A 499 17.95 -0.34 -1.28
C ALA A 499 17.96 0.85 -2.25
N ILE A 500 17.77 2.07 -1.73
CA ILE A 500 17.71 3.30 -2.52
C ILE A 500 19.11 3.85 -2.80
N ASN A 501 20.05 3.67 -1.86
CA ASN A 501 21.43 4.13 -1.97
C ASN A 501 22.37 3.09 -2.62
N THR A 502 21.89 1.88 -2.89
CA THR A 502 22.61 0.84 -3.65
C THR A 502 23.00 1.37 -5.04
N PRO A 503 24.25 1.19 -5.51
CA PRO A 503 24.64 1.61 -6.84
C PRO A 503 23.93 0.80 -7.93
N ALA A 504 23.41 1.48 -8.95
CA ALA A 504 22.78 0.83 -10.10
C ALA A 504 23.82 -0.01 -10.88
N SER A 505 23.53 -1.30 -11.07
CA SER A 505 24.39 -2.22 -11.82
C SER A 505 24.38 -1.86 -13.31
N PRO A 506 25.54 -1.84 -13.98
CA PRO A 506 25.64 -1.45 -15.39
C PRO A 506 24.99 -2.50 -16.31
N LEU A 507 24.27 -2.03 -17.33
CA LEU A 507 23.66 -2.90 -18.33
C LEU A 507 24.72 -3.66 -19.14
N SER A 508 24.47 -4.94 -19.38
CA SER A 508 25.30 -5.79 -20.24
C SER A 508 25.35 -5.26 -21.68
N ASP A 509 26.42 -5.57 -22.43
CA ASP A 509 26.56 -5.16 -23.83
C ASP A 509 25.39 -5.65 -24.71
N ALA A 510 24.73 -6.75 -24.34
CA ALA A 510 23.53 -7.25 -25.02
C ALA A 510 22.31 -6.35 -24.77
N LEU A 511 22.08 -5.90 -23.53
CA LEU A 511 21.00 -4.98 -23.17
C LEU A 511 21.26 -3.56 -23.69
N GLN A 512 22.51 -3.08 -23.64
CA GLN A 512 22.88 -1.80 -24.25
C GLN A 512 22.66 -1.81 -25.77
N ARG A 513 22.94 -2.91 -26.46
CA ARG A 513 22.64 -3.06 -27.91
C ARG A 513 21.13 -3.05 -28.19
N PHE A 514 20.33 -3.71 -27.35
CA PHE A 514 18.87 -3.69 -27.43
C PHE A 514 18.30 -2.27 -27.28
N ALA A 515 18.61 -1.56 -26.19
CA ALA A 515 18.11 -0.22 -25.93
C ALA A 515 18.57 0.80 -27.00
N ARG A 516 19.82 0.71 -27.47
CA ARG A 516 20.31 1.55 -28.58
C ARG A 516 19.59 1.28 -29.91
N ALA A 517 19.13 0.05 -30.16
CA ALA A 517 18.32 -0.29 -31.33
C ALA A 517 16.88 0.25 -31.21
N GLU A 518 16.30 0.19 -30.01
CA GLU A 518 15.00 0.79 -29.68
C GLU A 518 15.01 2.32 -29.93
N ASN A 519 15.92 3.06 -29.28
CA ASN A 519 16.05 4.50 -29.48
C ASN A 519 16.37 4.89 -30.93
N LYS A 520 17.06 4.03 -31.69
CA LYS A 520 17.28 4.26 -33.12
C LYS A 520 15.98 4.16 -33.91
N ASN A 521 15.11 3.19 -33.60
CA ASN A 521 13.79 3.08 -34.21
C ASN A 521 12.92 4.31 -33.86
N PHE A 522 12.90 4.74 -32.59
CA PHE A 522 12.15 5.94 -32.20
C PHE A 522 12.65 7.22 -32.89
N LYS A 523 13.97 7.37 -33.11
CA LYS A 523 14.53 8.46 -33.92
C LYS A 523 14.11 8.40 -35.38
N GLN A 524 13.85 7.21 -35.93
CA GLN A 524 13.31 7.07 -37.27
C GLN A 524 11.82 7.45 -37.33
N GLU A 525 11.03 7.08 -36.32
CA GLU A 525 9.64 7.55 -36.15
C GLU A 525 9.56 9.10 -36.10
N LEU A 526 10.33 9.73 -35.21
CA LEU A 526 10.37 11.21 -35.06
C LEU A 526 10.84 11.93 -36.33
N ASN A 527 11.85 11.38 -37.03
CA ASN A 527 12.30 11.96 -38.30
C ASN A 527 11.23 11.85 -39.38
N GLN A 528 10.53 10.71 -39.48
CA GLN A 528 9.45 10.50 -40.46
C GLN A 528 8.28 11.46 -40.22
N GLU A 529 7.86 11.64 -38.97
CA GLU A 529 6.86 12.64 -38.57
C GLU A 529 7.25 14.05 -39.03
N SER A 530 8.48 14.49 -38.75
CA SER A 530 8.96 15.82 -39.16
C SER A 530 9.00 16.02 -40.69
N ILE A 531 9.23 14.94 -41.45
CA ILE A 531 9.18 14.96 -42.92
C ILE A 531 7.73 15.11 -43.38
N GLU A 532 6.80 14.36 -42.80
CA GLU A 532 5.37 14.39 -43.15
C GLU A 532 4.72 15.74 -42.81
N GLU A 533 5.06 16.35 -41.67
CA GLU A 533 4.67 17.74 -41.34
C GLU A 533 5.22 18.73 -42.38
N SER A 534 6.51 18.61 -42.74
CA SER A 534 7.15 19.50 -43.73
C SER A 534 6.59 19.35 -45.14
N ALA A 535 6.01 18.17 -45.45
CA ALA A 535 5.47 17.82 -46.76
C ALA A 535 4.01 18.28 -46.96
N GLN A 536 3.30 18.71 -45.90
CA GLN A 536 1.94 19.23 -46.07
C GLN A 536 1.93 20.54 -46.87
N PRO A 537 1.28 20.60 -48.05
CA PRO A 537 1.30 21.78 -48.89
C PRO A 537 0.47 22.89 -48.26
N ARG A 538 1.11 24.01 -47.91
CA ARG A 538 0.40 25.27 -47.58
C ARG A 538 -0.53 25.62 -48.74
N ASN A 539 -1.81 25.81 -48.45
CA ASN A 539 -2.85 26.10 -49.45
C ASN A 539 -2.59 27.42 -50.22
N THR A 540 -1.85 27.34 -51.33
CA THR A 540 -1.71 28.44 -52.30
C THR A 540 -2.73 28.29 -53.42
N ASN A 541 -3.86 28.98 -53.29
CA ASN A 541 -4.87 29.10 -54.36
C ASN A 541 -4.30 29.86 -55.56
N MET A 542 -3.67 29.15 -56.51
CA MET A 542 -3.27 29.67 -57.82
C MET A 542 -3.61 28.67 -58.93
N SER A 543 -4.52 29.06 -59.82
CA SER A 543 -5.05 28.20 -60.88
C SER A 543 -4.01 27.91 -61.98
N PRO A 544 -3.94 26.67 -62.52
CA PRO A 544 -2.92 26.31 -63.51
C PRO A 544 -3.28 26.82 -64.92
N ILE A 545 -2.45 27.72 -65.46
CA ILE A 545 -2.47 28.11 -66.88
C ILE A 545 -1.38 27.33 -67.62
N SER A 546 -1.79 26.44 -68.53
CA SER A 546 -0.90 25.74 -69.47
C SER A 546 -0.64 26.58 -70.73
N PRO A 547 0.49 26.35 -71.43
CA PRO A 547 0.33 26.00 -72.85
C PRO A 547 1.33 24.97 -73.45
N SER A 548 0.76 23.96 -74.11
CA SER A 548 1.13 23.47 -75.46
C SER A 548 2.57 23.12 -75.89
N LYS A 549 2.86 21.80 -75.84
CA LYS A 549 3.36 20.93 -76.95
C LYS A 549 4.46 21.43 -77.94
N ARG A 550 5.64 20.80 -77.83
CA ARG A 550 6.39 20.05 -78.89
C ARG A 550 6.99 20.82 -80.09
N LYS A 551 8.35 20.83 -80.24
CA LYS A 551 9.07 20.66 -81.54
C LYS A 551 10.57 20.24 -81.43
N TYR A 552 10.93 19.17 -82.15
CA TYR A 552 12.24 18.83 -82.77
C TYR A 552 13.54 18.58 -81.95
N ARG A 553 14.63 18.26 -82.69
CA ARG A 553 15.84 17.49 -82.30
C ARG A 553 17.16 18.22 -82.68
N SER A 554 18.28 17.68 -82.18
CA SER A 554 19.63 17.60 -82.81
C SER A 554 20.65 18.74 -82.61
N GLY A 555 21.90 18.39 -82.24
CA GLY A 555 23.12 19.19 -82.49
C GLY A 555 24.27 19.04 -81.45
N SER A 556 25.50 18.72 -81.89
CA SER A 556 26.75 18.48 -81.12
C SER A 556 26.76 17.29 -80.15
N VAL A 557 27.69 16.31 -80.17
CA VAL A 557 29.04 16.06 -80.77
C VAL A 557 30.26 16.77 -80.16
N ASP A 558 31.32 15.96 -79.96
CA ASP A 558 32.68 16.22 -79.40
C ASP A 558 32.79 16.73 -77.94
N SER A 559 33.78 16.36 -77.12
CA SER A 559 34.94 15.43 -77.26
C SER A 559 35.05 14.55 -76.00
N MET A 560 35.36 13.24 -76.01
CA MET A 560 36.56 12.50 -76.45
C MET A 560 37.80 12.56 -75.52
N ALA A 561 38.25 11.36 -75.08
CA ALA A 561 39.55 11.02 -74.48
C ALA A 561 39.86 11.54 -73.03
N THR A 562 40.57 10.82 -72.14
CA THR A 562 41.20 9.47 -72.25
C THR A 562 41.29 8.70 -70.92
N ASN A 563 41.39 7.38 -71.05
CA ASN A 563 41.57 6.35 -70.01
C ASN A 563 42.85 6.45 -69.15
N ARG A 564 42.86 5.66 -68.05
CA ARG A 564 43.94 4.78 -67.50
C ARG A 564 44.23 5.05 -66.01
N ALA A 565 43.93 4.20 -65.01
CA ALA A 565 43.92 2.72 -64.82
C ALA A 565 45.30 2.10 -64.47
N SER A 566 45.27 0.98 -63.71
CA SER A 566 46.40 0.26 -63.05
C SER A 566 46.79 0.89 -61.69
N LEU A 567 46.59 0.28 -60.52
CA LEU A 567 47.04 -1.03 -59.96
C LEU A 567 48.51 -1.07 -59.52
N GLY A 568 48.74 -1.33 -58.22
CA GLY A 568 49.55 -2.49 -57.80
C GLY A 568 50.92 -2.30 -57.11
N ASN A 569 50.94 -2.56 -55.79
CA ASN A 569 51.74 -3.63 -55.14
C ASN A 569 53.15 -3.37 -54.52
N SER A 570 53.38 -4.11 -53.40
CA SER A 570 54.64 -4.59 -52.78
C SER A 570 55.76 -3.64 -52.30
N ASP A 571 55.86 -3.54 -50.96
CA ASP A 571 57.00 -4.00 -50.11
C ASP A 571 58.47 -3.85 -50.57
N THR A 572 59.32 -3.19 -49.77
CA THR A 572 60.28 -3.85 -48.81
C THR A 572 61.36 -2.91 -48.19
N ASN A 573 61.71 -3.17 -46.92
CA ASN A 573 63.00 -2.98 -46.21
C ASN A 573 63.82 -1.64 -46.18
N SER A 574 63.74 -0.97 -45.02
CA SER A 574 64.79 -0.85 -43.97
C SER A 574 65.97 0.18 -43.98
N ARG A 575 66.22 0.71 -42.76
CA ARG A 575 67.52 1.01 -42.06
C ARG A 575 68.34 2.29 -42.35
N ALA A 576 68.43 3.20 -41.35
CA ALA A 576 69.68 3.70 -40.67
C ALA A 576 69.53 5.08 -39.95
N GLY A 577 70.27 5.32 -38.86
CA GLY A 577 70.45 6.64 -38.19
C GLY A 577 69.61 6.87 -36.92
N ASP A 578 70.06 7.01 -35.66
CA ASP A 578 71.36 6.88 -34.91
C ASP A 578 71.76 8.16 -34.11
N PHE A 579 72.49 7.99 -32.98
CA PHE A 579 73.06 8.96 -32.01
C PHE A 579 72.22 9.62 -30.88
N ASP A 580 72.19 8.93 -29.73
CA ASP A 580 72.62 9.31 -28.36
C ASP A 580 72.72 10.81 -27.92
N ASN A 581 72.14 11.15 -26.74
CA ASN A 581 72.86 11.07 -25.44
C ASN A 581 71.99 11.34 -24.18
N ASP A 582 72.51 10.87 -23.04
CA ASP A 582 71.98 10.83 -21.65
C ASP A 582 72.57 12.01 -20.81
N PRO A 583 72.64 12.08 -19.44
CA PRO A 583 72.03 11.29 -18.34
C PRO A 583 71.54 12.07 -17.06
N PHE A 584 71.02 11.31 -16.07
CA PHE A 584 71.02 11.55 -14.60
C PHE A 584 70.03 12.59 -13.97
N ILE A 585 69.52 12.44 -12.72
CA ILE A 585 69.69 11.40 -11.67
C ILE A 585 68.46 11.28 -10.74
N ASP A 586 68.22 10.10 -10.14
CA ASP A 586 67.23 9.86 -9.06
C ASP A 586 67.78 10.20 -7.65
N GLY A 587 66.91 10.52 -6.68
CA GLY A 587 67.33 10.79 -5.30
C GLY A 587 66.24 10.66 -4.23
N ASP A 588 66.25 9.53 -3.53
CA ASP A 588 65.62 9.35 -2.20
C ASP A 588 66.48 10.01 -1.09
N GLY A 589 65.89 10.36 0.05
CA GLY A 589 66.62 10.98 1.17
C GLY A 589 65.75 11.49 2.31
N THR A 590 65.79 10.79 3.44
CA THR A 590 65.19 11.23 4.73
C THR A 590 66.19 12.04 5.57
N MET A 591 65.71 13.05 6.32
CA MET A 591 65.97 13.21 7.77
C MET A 591 65.32 14.46 8.39
N GLU A 592 65.25 14.46 9.72
CA GLU A 592 64.73 15.52 10.59
C GLU A 592 65.74 16.66 10.84
N LEU A 593 65.25 17.81 11.31
CA LEU A 593 65.91 18.50 12.42
C LEU A 593 64.92 19.38 13.22
N GLU A 594 64.94 19.25 14.54
CA GLU A 594 64.20 20.11 15.48
C GLU A 594 64.97 21.39 15.85
N MET A 595 64.24 22.40 16.36
CA MET A 595 64.53 23.28 17.53
C MET A 595 63.35 24.27 17.65
N ALA A 596 62.59 24.32 18.76
CA ALA A 596 62.92 24.93 20.05
C ALA A 596 63.03 26.47 19.99
N ASP A 597 62.51 27.28 20.92
CA ASP A 597 61.63 27.09 22.10
C ASP A 597 61.08 28.47 22.54
N MET A 598 59.94 28.51 23.27
CA MET A 598 59.61 29.46 24.36
C MET A 598 58.10 29.49 24.67
N ALA A 599 57.72 29.17 25.90
CA ALA A 599 56.35 29.30 26.43
C ALA A 599 56.23 30.43 27.47
N SER A 600 55.01 30.89 27.79
CA SER A 600 54.51 31.07 29.18
C SER A 600 53.24 31.95 29.33
N ARG A 601 52.53 31.73 30.46
CA ARG A 601 51.40 32.52 31.04
C ARG A 601 50.05 32.37 30.33
N GLN A 602 48.95 31.89 30.93
CA GLN A 602 48.52 31.65 32.33
C GLN A 602 48.00 32.89 33.10
N GLY A 603 46.77 32.77 33.65
CA GLY A 603 45.95 33.84 34.27
C GLY A 603 44.59 33.93 33.54
N ALA A 604 43.41 33.50 34.03
CA ALA A 604 42.85 33.15 35.34
C ALA A 604 42.19 34.31 36.14
N THR A 605 41.00 34.03 36.73
CA THR A 605 40.11 34.91 37.53
C THR A 605 39.41 36.04 36.73
N GLU A 606 38.18 36.50 37.00
CA GLU A 606 37.13 36.22 38.04
C GLU A 606 35.77 35.87 37.34
N LYS A 607 34.71 35.24 37.86
CA LYS A 607 34.07 35.01 39.19
C LYS A 607 32.99 36.03 39.65
N SER A 608 32.00 35.51 40.40
CA SER A 608 30.76 36.14 40.91
C SER A 608 29.63 36.28 39.85
N SER A 609 28.34 36.00 40.14
CA SER A 609 27.65 35.61 41.39
C SER A 609 26.79 34.33 41.13
N ALA A 610 26.38 33.46 42.06
CA ALA A 610 25.86 33.58 43.44
C ALA A 610 24.53 34.40 43.51
N SER A 611 23.46 34.01 44.21
CA SER A 611 23.10 32.79 44.97
C SER A 611 21.55 32.66 44.86
N LEU A 612 20.91 31.49 45.01
CA LEU A 612 20.38 31.03 46.32
C LEU A 612 19.76 29.62 46.20
N ALA A 613 20.07 28.75 47.16
CA ALA A 613 19.13 27.76 47.68
C ALA A 613 18.25 28.46 48.76
N GLU A 614 17.31 27.89 49.49
CA GLU A 614 17.09 26.52 49.97
C GLU A 614 15.68 26.43 50.61
N PHE A 615 15.26 25.23 51.05
CA PHE A 615 14.45 24.87 52.24
C PHE A 615 13.69 23.55 51.95
N VAL A 616 14.18 22.39 52.42
CA VAL A 616 13.94 21.81 53.78
C VAL A 616 12.47 21.35 53.92
N HIS A 617 12.15 20.07 53.68
CA HIS A 617 12.35 18.87 54.53
C HIS A 617 11.45 18.78 55.79
N SER A 618 10.60 17.75 55.86
CA SER A 618 10.32 16.84 57.02
C SER A 618 9.14 15.91 56.67
N GLY A 619 9.13 14.60 57.01
CA GLY A 619 10.17 13.79 57.65
C GLY A 619 9.81 12.28 57.72
N GLU A 620 10.80 11.46 58.10
CA GLU A 620 10.81 10.40 59.14
C GLU A 620 9.50 9.70 59.59
N LEU A 621 9.42 8.43 60.03
CA LEU A 621 10.30 7.23 60.21
C LEU A 621 9.31 6.02 60.35
N HIS A 622 9.58 4.71 60.27
CA HIS A 622 10.69 3.77 60.53
C HIS A 622 10.63 2.65 59.45
N ASP A 623 11.70 1.97 58.99
CA ASP A 623 12.76 1.20 59.67
C ASP A 623 12.32 -0.18 60.25
N THR A 624 12.74 -1.26 59.57
CA THR A 624 13.51 -2.35 60.20
C THR A 624 14.18 -3.23 59.14
N ALA A 625 15.45 -3.59 59.34
CA ALA A 625 16.27 -4.26 58.35
C ALA A 625 16.37 -5.79 58.53
N ARG A 626 16.81 -6.50 57.47
CA ARG A 626 17.94 -7.44 57.60
C ARG A 626 18.63 -7.80 56.29
N THR A 627 19.96 -7.67 56.31
CA THR A 627 20.89 -8.06 55.25
C THR A 627 21.27 -9.54 55.33
N ARG A 628 21.53 -10.17 54.17
CA ARG A 628 22.81 -10.88 53.96
C ARG A 628 23.16 -11.05 52.48
N ASN A 629 24.46 -11.06 52.20
CA ASN A 629 25.06 -11.16 50.87
C ASN A 629 26.26 -12.11 50.96
N THR A 630 26.31 -13.16 50.15
CA THR A 630 27.48 -14.02 49.92
C THR A 630 27.39 -14.77 48.58
N ASN A 631 28.10 -14.26 47.57
CA ASN A 631 28.84 -15.08 46.59
C ASN A 631 30.09 -15.71 47.30
N PRO A 632 30.91 -16.63 46.71
CA PRO A 632 31.17 -16.80 45.27
C PRO A 632 31.51 -18.24 44.75
N THR A 633 32.00 -18.29 43.50
CA THR A 633 33.00 -19.21 42.88
C THR A 633 32.53 -20.32 41.91
N SER A 634 33.18 -20.36 40.75
CA SER A 634 33.21 -21.43 39.70
C SER A 634 34.43 -22.37 39.96
N PRO A 635 35.01 -23.18 39.01
CA PRO A 635 34.67 -23.51 37.60
C PRO A 635 34.81 -25.02 37.20
N GLY A 636 34.64 -25.32 35.90
CA GLY A 636 35.01 -26.57 35.21
C GLY A 636 33.84 -27.17 34.41
N GLN A 637 33.81 -27.28 33.07
CA GLN A 637 34.70 -27.89 32.04
C GLN A 637 34.51 -29.41 31.80
N TYR A 638 34.82 -29.81 30.55
CA TYR A 638 34.59 -31.11 29.89
C TYR A 638 33.13 -31.44 29.54
N GLY A 639 32.78 -32.00 28.36
CA GLY A 639 33.55 -32.15 27.11
C GLY A 639 33.33 -33.46 26.34
N LEU A 640 33.26 -33.38 25.00
CA LEU A 640 33.30 -34.47 23.99
C LEU A 640 32.03 -35.33 23.77
N SER A 641 32.04 -36.07 22.66
CA SER A 641 30.84 -36.55 21.93
C SER A 641 31.19 -37.64 20.86
N VAL A 642 30.19 -38.05 20.04
CA VAL A 642 30.27 -38.79 18.73
C VAL A 642 30.08 -40.35 18.72
N SER A 643 29.47 -40.85 17.62
CA SER A 643 29.46 -42.22 17.02
C SER A 643 28.51 -43.35 17.50
N THR A 644 27.28 -43.38 16.93
CA THR A 644 26.64 -44.35 15.95
C THR A 644 27.08 -45.86 15.80
N PRO A 645 26.40 -46.75 15.01
CA PRO A 645 25.84 -48.06 15.45
C PRO A 645 26.49 -49.31 14.77
N PRO A 646 25.92 -50.56 14.80
CA PRO A 646 24.93 -51.01 13.77
C PRO A 646 23.99 -52.23 14.09
N ASN A 647 23.01 -52.49 13.18
CA ASN A 647 22.30 -53.76 12.80
C ASN A 647 21.53 -54.65 13.84
N GLY A 648 20.50 -55.45 13.49
CA GLY A 648 19.75 -55.63 12.21
C GLY A 648 19.01 -57.00 12.08
N ALA A 649 18.10 -57.16 11.09
CA ALA A 649 17.42 -58.39 10.58
C ALA A 649 16.39 -59.12 11.51
N ASP A 650 15.37 -59.92 11.10
CA ASP A 650 14.59 -60.29 9.86
C ASP A 650 13.45 -61.27 10.33
N ASP A 651 12.39 -61.77 9.65
CA ASP A 651 11.44 -61.48 8.53
C ASP A 651 10.23 -62.51 8.72
N VAL A 652 9.22 -62.95 7.92
CA VAL A 652 8.78 -62.97 6.49
C VAL A 652 7.24 -63.25 6.41
N SER A 653 6.52 -62.77 5.37
CA SER A 653 5.31 -63.40 4.71
C SER A 653 3.95 -63.48 5.48
N ARG A 654 2.74 -63.63 4.87
CA ARG A 654 2.27 -63.67 3.45
C ARG A 654 0.75 -63.35 3.27
N THR A 655 0.42 -62.64 2.19
CA THR A 655 -0.82 -62.57 1.34
C THR A 655 -2.09 -63.42 1.61
N VAL A 656 -3.30 -62.81 1.45
CA VAL A 656 -4.39 -63.13 0.45
C VAL A 656 -5.75 -62.46 0.81
N THR A 657 -6.52 -62.00 -0.20
CA THR A 657 -7.90 -61.43 -0.20
C THR A 657 -8.97 -62.49 -0.62
N PRO A 658 -10.32 -62.35 -0.46
CA PRO A 658 -11.12 -61.12 -0.69
C PRO A 658 -12.44 -60.88 0.12
N ASP A 659 -13.06 -59.74 -0.18
CA ASP A 659 -14.49 -59.32 -0.16
C ASP A 659 -15.48 -59.79 0.94
N ILE A 660 -16.10 -58.82 1.63
CA ILE A 660 -17.56 -58.50 1.58
C ILE A 660 -17.86 -57.17 2.30
N GLU A 661 -19.01 -56.56 1.99
CA GLU A 661 -19.46 -55.21 2.38
C GLU A 661 -19.88 -55.08 3.87
N ASP A 662 -19.62 -53.91 4.48
CA ASP A 662 -20.66 -53.13 5.19
C ASP A 662 -20.25 -51.63 5.30
N GLN A 663 -21.16 -50.74 5.67
CA GLN A 663 -21.00 -49.28 5.61
C GLN A 663 -20.86 -48.58 6.98
N THR A 664 -20.53 -47.27 6.90
CA THR A 664 -20.68 -46.22 7.93
C THR A 664 -19.62 -46.14 9.06
N LYS A 665 -18.63 -45.25 8.86
CA LYS A 665 -18.62 -43.89 9.44
C LYS A 665 -17.42 -43.10 8.91
N GLY A 666 -17.64 -41.84 8.52
CA GLY A 666 -16.56 -40.94 8.10
C GLY A 666 -15.81 -40.35 9.30
N PRO A 667 -14.53 -39.94 9.13
CA PRO A 667 -13.77 -39.28 10.19
C PRO A 667 -14.28 -37.86 10.45
N GLU A 668 -14.12 -37.46 11.70
CA GLU A 668 -14.42 -36.15 12.28
C GLU A 668 -13.60 -35.04 11.58
N MET A 669 -14.26 -34.02 11.01
CA MET A 669 -13.56 -32.90 10.39
C MET A 669 -13.10 -31.90 11.44
N GLN A 670 -11.80 -31.85 11.69
CA GLN A 670 -11.17 -30.83 12.53
C GLN A 670 -10.85 -29.62 11.66
N GLU A 671 -11.60 -28.52 11.82
CA GLU A 671 -11.45 -27.32 11.01
C GLU A 671 -10.09 -26.65 11.23
N ARG A 672 -9.31 -26.48 10.15
CA ARG A 672 -8.06 -25.71 10.16
C ARG A 672 -8.34 -24.26 9.82
N ALA A 673 -7.99 -23.35 10.73
CA ALA A 673 -7.88 -21.93 10.41
C ALA A 673 -6.82 -21.72 9.32
N GLY A 674 -7.19 -21.05 8.22
CA GLY A 674 -6.31 -20.78 7.09
C GLY A 674 -5.46 -19.53 7.29
N SER A 675 -4.14 -19.65 7.18
CA SER A 675 -3.20 -18.52 7.24
C SER A 675 -3.35 -17.60 6.00
N PRO A 676 -3.37 -16.26 6.17
CA PRO A 676 -3.43 -15.32 5.04
C PRO A 676 -2.16 -15.33 4.17
N PHE A 677 -1.07 -15.94 4.64
CA PHE A 677 0.19 -16.07 3.91
C PHE A 677 0.21 -17.26 2.91
N MET A 678 -0.84 -18.09 2.91
CA MET A 678 -1.02 -19.22 1.98
C MET A 678 -2.29 -19.07 1.13
N ALA A 679 -2.40 -19.87 0.07
CA ALA A 679 -3.47 -19.72 -0.93
C ALA A 679 -4.89 -19.94 -0.35
N ARG A 680 -5.70 -18.87 -0.34
CA ARG A 680 -7.14 -18.96 -0.10
C ARG A 680 -7.83 -19.65 -1.29
N HIS A 681 -8.48 -20.78 -1.04
CA HIS A 681 -9.60 -21.19 -1.89
C HIS A 681 -10.79 -20.27 -1.61
N SER A 682 -11.29 -19.60 -2.63
CA SER A 682 -12.54 -18.84 -2.54
C SER A 682 -13.71 -19.82 -2.33
N ILE A 683 -14.32 -19.78 -1.15
CA ILE A 683 -15.63 -20.35 -0.88
C ILE A 683 -16.65 -19.24 -1.14
N TYR A 684 -17.62 -19.52 -2.01
CA TYR A 684 -18.64 -18.53 -2.38
C TYR A 684 -19.43 -18.04 -1.16
N GLY A 685 -19.70 -16.73 -1.15
CA GLY A 685 -20.16 -16.01 0.03
C GLY A 685 -21.41 -16.58 0.71
N MET A 686 -21.30 -16.74 2.02
CA MET A 686 -22.43 -16.46 2.90
C MET A 686 -22.68 -14.95 2.85
N ALA A 687 -23.86 -14.54 2.37
CA ALA A 687 -24.21 -13.13 2.33
C ALA A 687 -24.40 -12.61 3.76
N HIS A 688 -23.50 -11.74 4.22
CA HIS A 688 -23.65 -11.01 5.49
C HIS A 688 -24.86 -10.07 5.41
N ASP A 689 -26.03 -10.55 5.86
CA ASP A 689 -27.17 -9.69 6.12
C ASP A 689 -26.92 -8.92 7.43
N ALA A 690 -26.95 -7.59 7.37
CA ALA A 690 -26.77 -6.72 8.55
C ALA A 690 -27.79 -6.99 9.68
N ARG A 691 -28.86 -7.74 9.40
CA ARG A 691 -29.83 -8.21 10.40
C ARG A 691 -29.33 -9.35 11.27
N ASP A 692 -28.30 -10.11 10.88
CA ASP A 692 -27.77 -11.18 11.72
C ASP A 692 -26.74 -10.69 12.74
N GLU A 693 -25.98 -9.62 12.47
CA GLU A 693 -25.21 -8.91 13.52
C GLU A 693 -26.14 -8.38 14.61
N GLN A 694 -27.29 -7.80 14.22
CA GLN A 694 -28.32 -7.30 15.13
C GLN A 694 -29.02 -8.40 15.95
N LYS A 695 -28.99 -9.66 15.50
CA LYS A 695 -29.45 -10.83 16.29
C LYS A 695 -28.36 -11.39 17.18
N THR A 696 -27.11 -11.42 16.71
CA THR A 696 -25.99 -12.02 17.45
C THR A 696 -25.70 -11.27 18.74
N ILE A 697 -25.84 -9.93 18.73
CA ILE A 697 -25.82 -9.07 19.95
C ILE A 697 -26.83 -9.53 21.02
N LYS A 698 -27.90 -10.23 20.62
CA LYS A 698 -29.06 -10.58 21.46
C LYS A 698 -29.01 -11.99 22.05
N MET A 699 -27.91 -12.75 21.87
CA MET A 699 -27.82 -14.17 22.23
C MET A 699 -26.59 -14.54 23.07
N MET A 700 -26.31 -13.77 24.13
CA MET A 700 -25.36 -14.21 25.17
C MET A 700 -25.68 -13.67 26.58
N GLU A 701 -26.88 -13.95 27.08
CA GLU A 701 -27.14 -13.88 28.52
C GLU A 701 -26.36 -15.00 29.22
N MET A 702 -25.24 -14.65 29.89
CA MET A 702 -24.62 -15.52 30.89
C MET A 702 -25.28 -15.27 32.25
N GLU A 703 -25.85 -16.32 32.84
CA GLU A 703 -26.30 -16.27 34.24
C GLU A 703 -25.11 -16.01 35.17
N ILE A 704 -25.19 -14.95 35.98
CA ILE A 704 -24.22 -14.67 37.04
C ILE A 704 -24.70 -15.39 38.32
N PRO A 705 -23.90 -16.29 38.93
CA PRO A 705 -24.25 -16.89 40.21
C PRO A 705 -24.19 -15.85 41.35
N ASP A 706 -25.26 -15.73 42.14
CA ASP A 706 -25.31 -14.89 43.34
C ASP A 706 -24.43 -15.48 44.47
N GLU A 707 -23.24 -14.93 44.71
CA GLU A 707 -22.46 -15.23 45.92
C GLU A 707 -22.93 -14.42 47.13
N HIS A 708 -23.89 -14.99 47.87
CA HIS A 708 -24.35 -14.47 49.16
C HIS A 708 -24.49 -15.55 50.26
N GLN A 709 -23.35 -16.17 50.63
CA GLN A 709 -23.12 -16.66 51.99
C GLN A 709 -21.64 -16.90 52.33
#